data_AF-A0A1D6FI29-F1
#
_entry.id   AF-A0A1D6FI29-F1
#
_cell.length_a   1.000
_cell.length_b   1.000
_cell.length_c   1.000
_cell.angle_alpha   90.00
_cell.angle_beta   90.00
_cell.angle_gamma   90.00
#
_symmetry.space_group_name_H-M   'P 1'
#
loop_
_entity.id
_entity.type
_entity.pdbx_description
1 polymer ?
#
loop_
_entity_poly.entity_id
_entity_poly.type
_entity_poly.pdbx_seq_one_letter_code
_entity_poly.pdbx_strand_id
1 'polypeptide(L)'
;MAAKVRTELDVGADGVAVITIYNPPVNSLSIDVLHSLKESYEEALRRNDVKAIVVTGKGGKFSGGFDISSFGGVQGGQTMQPKVGYIAIDILTDTVEAATKPSVAAIDGLALGGGLEVAMACHARIATPTAQLGLPELQLGIIPGFGGTQRLPRLVGLTKSLEMMLLSKPIKGGEAHQLGLVDALVSPNDLVNTARQWALDIYECRRPWIKSLYKTDKLEPLGEAREILKFARAQAQKQAANLHHPLVCIDVIEEGIVAGPRAGLWKEATSFQELLFSDTCKSLVHVFFSQRATSKIPGATDLGLMPRKITKVAILGGGLMGSGIATAMAVIENVKLKQQIFSDLEKYCPSHCILATNTSTIDLNLIGEKTKAQDRIAGAHFFSPAHVMPLLEIVRTQHTSPQVVVDLLDVGKKIKKTPIVVGNCTGFAVNRMFFPYTQSALFYVDLGMDVYKIDRACTKFGMPMGPFRLADLVGFGVAVATGMQYLENFPERVYKSMLLPLMMEGNRAGEATQKGFYKYEGKRKATPDPEIMKYIEKSRSMAGVTPDPELMKLSEKDIVEMVFFPVINEACRVLDEGIAVKASDLDIASIFGMGFPPYRGGVMHWADSIGAKYIHGKLEEWTKRYGGFFKPCSYLAERAAKGIPLSAPTKKVQARL
;
A
#
# COMPACT_ATOMS: atom_id res chain seq x y z
N MET A 1 -15.88 28.69 18.01
CA MET A 1 -16.61 27.74 17.13
C MET A 1 -15.71 27.41 15.96
N ALA A 2 -15.33 26.14 15.78
CA ALA A 2 -14.57 25.74 14.58
C ALA A 2 -15.42 26.04 13.33
N ALA A 3 -14.81 26.61 12.29
CA ALA A 3 -15.51 26.95 11.04
C ALA A 3 -16.22 25.71 10.51
N LYS A 4 -17.56 25.78 10.32
CA LYS A 4 -18.34 24.67 9.77
C LYS A 4 -17.79 24.34 8.39
N VAL A 5 -17.31 23.10 8.23
CA VAL A 5 -16.96 22.49 6.94
C VAL A 5 -18.21 22.54 6.05
N ARG A 6 -18.13 23.18 4.88
CA ARG A 6 -19.30 23.56 4.08
C ARG A 6 -19.00 23.66 2.58
N THR A 7 -20.06 23.59 1.80
CA THR A 7 -20.13 24.22 0.47
C THR A 7 -20.49 25.70 0.61
N GLU A 8 -19.89 26.55 -0.21
CA GLU A 8 -20.25 27.98 -0.33
C GLU A 8 -21.09 28.16 -1.61
N LEU A 9 -22.22 28.86 -1.52
CA LEU A 9 -23.10 29.18 -2.64
C LEU A 9 -23.02 30.68 -2.95
N ASP A 10 -22.65 31.04 -4.17
CA ASP A 10 -22.63 32.42 -4.67
C ASP A 10 -23.44 32.54 -5.96
N VAL A 11 -24.32 33.55 -6.07
CA VAL A 11 -25.14 33.75 -7.27
C VAL A 11 -24.66 35.01 -7.98
N GLY A 12 -24.08 34.83 -9.18
CA GLY A 12 -23.62 35.98 -9.97
C GLY A 12 -24.74 36.67 -10.74
N ALA A 13 -24.45 37.88 -11.21
CA ALA A 13 -25.41 38.74 -11.91
C ALA A 13 -25.94 38.16 -13.25
N ASP A 14 -25.26 37.19 -13.82
CA ASP A 14 -25.68 36.43 -15.01
C ASP A 14 -26.78 35.38 -14.70
N GLY A 15 -27.06 35.13 -13.41
CA GLY A 15 -28.00 34.12 -12.92
C GLY A 15 -27.36 32.73 -12.74
N VAL A 16 -26.03 32.60 -12.76
CA VAL A 16 -25.34 31.32 -12.49
C VAL A 16 -24.94 31.25 -11.02
N ALA A 17 -25.43 30.21 -10.35
CA ALA A 17 -25.04 29.83 -8.99
C ALA A 17 -23.75 29.02 -9.00
N VAL A 18 -22.72 29.42 -8.24
CA VAL A 18 -21.48 28.68 -8.05
C VAL A 18 -21.48 28.04 -6.67
N ILE A 19 -21.47 26.72 -6.64
CA ILE A 19 -21.32 25.91 -5.44
C ILE A 19 -19.85 25.51 -5.32
N THR A 20 -19.16 26.03 -4.32
CA THR A 20 -17.74 25.78 -4.07
C THR A 20 -17.57 24.82 -2.90
N ILE A 21 -16.97 23.66 -3.13
CA ILE A 21 -16.61 22.70 -2.09
C ILE A 21 -15.37 23.21 -1.35
N TYR A 22 -15.46 23.30 -0.02
CA TYR A 22 -14.34 23.71 0.82
C TYR A 22 -14.16 22.77 2.02
N ASN A 23 -13.20 21.86 1.89
CA ASN A 23 -12.78 20.97 2.99
C ASN A 23 -11.27 20.69 2.90
N PRO A 24 -10.40 21.61 3.37
CA PRO A 24 -8.95 21.47 3.22
C PRO A 24 -8.44 20.18 3.90
N PRO A 25 -7.35 19.56 3.39
CA PRO A 25 -6.43 20.09 2.37
C PRO A 25 -6.74 19.70 0.92
N VAL A 26 -7.72 18.81 0.69
CA VAL A 26 -8.00 18.23 -0.64
C VAL A 26 -9.49 18.22 -1.01
N ASN A 27 -10.33 18.94 -0.28
CA ASN A 27 -11.79 18.96 -0.47
C ASN A 27 -12.39 17.55 -0.37
N SER A 28 -12.02 16.81 0.69
CA SER A 28 -12.57 15.48 0.92
C SER A 28 -14.08 15.54 1.16
N LEU A 29 -14.82 14.58 0.61
CA LEU A 29 -16.27 14.48 0.74
C LEU A 29 -16.60 13.71 2.01
N SER A 30 -16.68 14.43 3.14
CA SER A 30 -17.31 13.89 4.35
C SER A 30 -18.83 13.84 4.16
N ILE A 31 -19.52 13.13 5.06
CA ILE A 31 -20.99 13.08 5.06
C ILE A 31 -21.60 14.48 5.17
N ASP A 32 -21.02 15.34 6.00
CA ASP A 32 -21.47 16.74 6.15
C ASP A 32 -21.29 17.55 4.85
N VAL A 33 -20.18 17.35 4.13
CA VAL A 33 -19.96 18.02 2.83
C VAL A 33 -20.98 17.57 1.80
N LEU A 34 -21.31 16.27 1.77
CA LEU A 34 -22.34 15.74 0.87
C LEU A 34 -23.72 16.32 1.19
N HIS A 35 -24.12 16.39 2.47
CA HIS A 35 -25.38 17.03 2.86
C HIS A 35 -25.39 18.53 2.54
N SER A 36 -24.30 19.24 2.82
CA SER A 36 -24.16 20.66 2.46
C SER A 36 -24.27 20.88 0.94
N LEU A 37 -23.71 19.97 0.14
CA LEU A 37 -23.86 19.99 -1.32
C LEU A 37 -25.31 19.83 -1.74
N LYS A 38 -26.04 18.87 -1.14
CA LYS A 38 -27.49 18.69 -1.37
C LYS A 38 -28.26 19.97 -1.05
N GLU A 39 -28.05 20.52 0.14
CA GLU A 39 -28.73 21.75 0.60
C GLU A 39 -28.48 22.92 -0.35
N SER A 40 -27.24 23.08 -0.84
CA SER A 40 -26.87 24.15 -1.77
C SER A 40 -27.53 23.97 -3.14
N TYR A 41 -27.62 22.73 -3.63
CA TYR A 41 -28.37 22.43 -4.85
C TYR A 41 -29.84 22.73 -4.69
N GLU A 42 -30.48 22.25 -3.63
CA GLU A 42 -31.90 22.51 -3.37
C GLU A 42 -32.20 24.00 -3.22
N GLU A 43 -31.33 24.77 -2.55
CA GLU A 43 -31.45 26.23 -2.48
C GLU A 43 -31.37 26.85 -3.88
N ALA A 44 -30.35 26.51 -4.67
CA ALA A 44 -30.18 27.01 -6.03
C ALA A 44 -31.38 26.64 -6.93
N LEU A 45 -31.99 25.47 -6.75
CA LEU A 45 -33.17 25.04 -7.49
C LEU A 45 -34.42 25.85 -7.11
N ARG A 46 -34.62 26.20 -5.83
CA ARG A 46 -35.77 27.01 -5.35
C ARG A 46 -35.70 28.49 -5.76
N ARG A 47 -34.50 29.02 -5.98
CA ARG A 47 -34.26 30.43 -6.26
C ARG A 47 -34.63 30.84 -7.69
N ASN A 48 -35.51 31.82 -7.88
CA ASN A 48 -35.94 32.26 -9.21
C ASN A 48 -34.87 33.06 -9.97
N ASP A 49 -33.91 33.67 -9.27
CA ASP A 49 -32.79 34.42 -9.85
C ASP A 49 -31.67 33.50 -10.38
N VAL A 50 -31.71 32.20 -10.06
CA VAL A 50 -30.75 31.20 -10.54
C VAL A 50 -31.30 30.51 -11.79
N LYS A 51 -30.53 30.55 -12.88
CA LYS A 51 -30.80 29.88 -14.16
C LYS A 51 -30.04 28.55 -14.29
N ALA A 52 -28.78 28.52 -13.84
CA ALA A 52 -27.89 27.38 -13.97
C ALA A 52 -26.90 27.30 -12.80
N ILE A 53 -26.21 26.15 -12.67
CA ILE A 53 -25.33 25.84 -11.54
C ILE A 53 -23.92 25.50 -12.05
N VAL A 54 -22.88 25.93 -11.32
CA VAL A 54 -21.50 25.47 -11.48
C VAL A 54 -21.04 24.86 -10.17
N VAL A 55 -20.43 23.68 -10.19
CA VAL A 55 -19.78 23.08 -9.03
C VAL A 55 -18.27 23.16 -9.20
N THR A 56 -17.55 23.61 -8.18
CA THR A 56 -16.08 23.65 -8.18
C THR A 56 -15.51 23.39 -6.79
N GLY A 57 -14.19 23.30 -6.67
CA GLY A 57 -13.50 23.13 -5.39
C GLY A 57 -12.50 24.25 -5.12
N LYS A 58 -12.38 24.65 -3.84
CA LYS A 58 -11.49 25.75 -3.41
C LYS A 58 -10.03 25.29 -3.37
N GLY A 59 -9.10 26.19 -3.67
CA GLY A 59 -7.65 25.94 -3.51
C GLY A 59 -7.01 25.05 -4.59
N GLY A 60 -7.48 25.17 -5.85
CA GLY A 60 -6.88 24.50 -7.01
C GLY A 60 -7.08 22.98 -7.04
N LYS A 61 -8.12 22.48 -6.38
CA LYS A 61 -8.48 21.07 -6.32
C LYS A 61 -10.00 20.94 -6.30
N PHE A 62 -10.58 20.15 -7.18
CA PHE A 62 -12.00 19.85 -7.16
C PHE A 62 -12.37 19.04 -5.91
N SER A 63 -11.91 17.78 -5.84
CA SER A 63 -12.02 16.92 -4.67
C SER A 63 -11.08 15.72 -4.74
N GLY A 64 -10.45 15.40 -3.60
CA GLY A 64 -9.65 14.19 -3.40
C GLY A 64 -10.46 12.92 -3.15
N GLY A 65 -11.79 12.98 -3.16
CA GLY A 65 -12.70 11.85 -2.95
C GLY A 65 -13.29 11.77 -1.56
N PHE A 66 -13.93 10.64 -1.26
CA PHE A 66 -14.60 10.40 0.02
C PHE A 66 -13.65 10.46 1.21
N ASP A 67 -14.13 10.96 2.35
CA ASP A 67 -13.31 11.02 3.58
C ASP A 67 -13.19 9.64 4.25
N ILE A 68 -12.10 8.96 3.93
CA ILE A 68 -11.76 7.61 4.42
C ILE A 68 -11.62 7.57 5.96
N SER A 69 -11.37 8.71 6.63
CA SER A 69 -11.30 8.72 8.10
C SER A 69 -12.64 8.38 8.77
N SER A 70 -13.74 8.59 8.04
CA SER A 70 -15.10 8.23 8.47
C SER A 70 -15.33 6.72 8.52
N PHE A 71 -14.54 5.91 7.79
CA PHE A 71 -14.72 4.45 7.74
C PHE A 71 -14.52 3.80 9.11
N GLY A 72 -13.56 4.27 9.91
CA GLY A 72 -13.29 3.70 11.24
C GLY A 72 -14.48 3.85 12.20
N GLY A 73 -15.15 5.01 12.20
CA GLY A 73 -16.34 5.25 13.02
C GLY A 73 -17.55 4.42 12.56
N VAL A 74 -17.72 4.25 11.25
CA VAL A 74 -18.80 3.45 10.64
C VAL A 74 -18.59 1.95 10.90
N GLN A 75 -17.36 1.45 10.77
CA GLN A 75 -17.00 0.05 11.02
C GLN A 75 -17.06 -0.33 12.51
N GLY A 76 -16.78 0.63 13.41
CA GLY A 76 -16.81 0.42 14.87
C GLY A 76 -18.20 0.41 15.52
N GLY A 77 -19.29 0.54 14.74
CA GLY A 77 -20.67 0.45 15.25
C GLY A 77 -21.13 1.63 16.13
N GLN A 78 -20.39 2.74 16.16
CA GLN A 78 -20.65 3.87 17.06
C GLN A 78 -21.72 4.86 16.55
N THR A 79 -22.20 4.71 15.32
CA THR A 79 -23.22 5.58 14.70
C THR A 79 -24.35 4.76 14.07
N MET A 80 -25.60 5.14 14.34
CA MET A 80 -26.79 4.65 13.62
C MET A 80 -26.59 4.95 12.12
N GLN A 81 -26.45 3.91 11.30
CA GLN A 81 -25.78 4.02 10.00
C GLN A 81 -26.67 4.69 8.94
N PRO A 82 -26.24 5.80 8.32
CA PRO A 82 -26.79 6.18 7.04
C PRO A 82 -26.17 5.26 5.99
N LYS A 83 -26.99 4.58 5.20
CA LYS A 83 -26.51 3.66 4.16
C LYS A 83 -25.83 4.51 3.06
N VAL A 84 -24.50 4.62 3.10
CA VAL A 84 -23.73 5.61 2.32
C VAL A 84 -24.02 5.56 0.82
N GLY A 85 -24.16 4.38 0.23
CA GLY A 85 -24.56 4.24 -1.18
C GLY A 85 -25.97 4.78 -1.48
N TYR A 86 -26.91 4.72 -0.53
CA TYR A 86 -28.27 5.24 -0.69
C TYR A 86 -28.30 6.77 -0.58
N ILE A 87 -27.46 7.33 0.29
CA ILE A 87 -27.24 8.79 0.34
C ILE A 87 -26.75 9.27 -1.02
N ALA A 88 -25.87 8.53 -1.67
CA ALA A 88 -25.34 8.93 -2.96
C ALA A 88 -26.36 8.87 -4.10
N ILE A 89 -27.30 7.93 -4.07
CA ILE A 89 -28.43 7.91 -5.01
C ILE A 89 -29.29 9.15 -4.81
N ASP A 90 -29.71 9.44 -3.58
CA ASP A 90 -30.52 10.60 -3.22
C ASP A 90 -29.85 11.94 -3.62
N ILE A 91 -28.57 12.09 -3.29
CA ILE A 91 -27.84 13.33 -3.58
C ILE A 91 -27.44 13.42 -5.05
N LEU A 92 -26.66 12.48 -5.57
CA LEU A 92 -26.08 12.63 -6.91
C LEU A 92 -27.08 12.33 -8.02
N THR A 93 -27.93 11.33 -7.83
CA THR A 93 -28.86 10.91 -8.89
C THR A 93 -30.17 11.70 -8.82
N ASP A 94 -30.79 11.77 -7.65
CA ASP A 94 -32.13 12.36 -7.51
C ASP A 94 -32.10 13.88 -7.25
N THR A 95 -30.97 14.45 -6.80
CA THR A 95 -30.80 15.91 -6.63
C THR A 95 -29.93 16.53 -7.73
N VAL A 96 -28.69 16.08 -7.91
CA VAL A 96 -27.72 16.73 -8.82
C VAL A 96 -28.03 16.47 -10.30
N GLU A 97 -28.16 15.20 -10.70
CA GLU A 97 -28.38 14.81 -12.10
C GLU A 97 -29.84 14.95 -12.55
N ALA A 98 -30.79 14.83 -11.61
CA ALA A 98 -32.21 15.08 -11.86
C ALA A 98 -32.63 16.55 -11.66
N ALA A 99 -31.68 17.43 -11.34
CA ALA A 99 -31.90 18.87 -11.16
C ALA A 99 -32.75 19.48 -12.28
N THR A 100 -33.65 20.40 -11.92
CA THR A 100 -34.48 21.17 -12.87
C THR A 100 -33.75 22.39 -13.44
N LYS A 101 -32.45 22.53 -13.15
CA LYS A 101 -31.54 23.52 -13.73
C LYS A 101 -30.23 22.83 -14.13
N PRO A 102 -29.62 23.20 -15.28
CA PRO A 102 -28.41 22.54 -15.72
C PRO A 102 -27.23 22.88 -14.80
N SER A 103 -26.28 21.97 -14.74
CA SER A 103 -25.14 22.03 -13.83
C SER A 103 -23.86 21.62 -14.53
N VAL A 104 -22.76 22.35 -14.28
CA VAL A 104 -21.45 22.12 -14.89
C VAL A 104 -20.37 21.97 -13.82
N ALA A 105 -19.56 20.91 -13.90
CA ALA A 105 -18.40 20.73 -13.03
C ALA A 105 -17.20 21.49 -13.59
N ALA A 106 -16.59 22.37 -12.79
CA ALA A 106 -15.38 23.12 -13.11
C ALA A 106 -14.19 22.52 -12.33
N ILE A 107 -13.39 21.70 -13.02
CA ILE A 107 -12.44 20.76 -12.43
C ILE A 107 -11.00 21.25 -12.56
N ASP A 108 -10.37 21.57 -11.43
CA ASP A 108 -8.91 21.77 -11.34
C ASP A 108 -8.28 20.76 -10.37
N GLY A 109 -6.99 20.48 -10.55
CA GLY A 109 -6.21 19.63 -9.66
C GLY A 109 -6.72 18.19 -9.61
N LEU A 110 -7.36 17.79 -8.50
CA LEU A 110 -7.81 16.42 -8.25
C LEU A 110 -9.34 16.31 -8.40
N ALA A 111 -9.80 15.31 -9.15
CA ALA A 111 -11.17 14.77 -9.08
C ALA A 111 -11.06 13.25 -8.96
N LEU A 112 -10.89 12.76 -7.73
CA LEU A 112 -10.65 11.35 -7.44
C LEU A 112 -11.83 10.73 -6.69
N GLY A 113 -12.12 9.47 -6.99
CA GLY A 113 -13.19 8.69 -6.39
C GLY A 113 -14.53 9.42 -6.40
N GLY A 114 -15.18 9.55 -5.24
CA GLY A 114 -16.39 10.36 -5.07
C GLY A 114 -16.34 11.77 -5.66
N GLY A 115 -15.16 12.39 -5.75
CA GLY A 115 -14.99 13.68 -6.44
C GLY A 115 -15.26 13.59 -7.95
N LEU A 116 -14.75 12.55 -8.61
CA LEU A 116 -15.09 12.30 -10.01
C LEU A 116 -16.57 11.92 -10.16
N GLU A 117 -17.13 11.17 -9.21
CA GLU A 117 -18.54 10.77 -9.25
C GLU A 117 -19.49 11.97 -9.17
N VAL A 118 -19.19 12.96 -8.31
CA VAL A 118 -19.90 14.26 -8.28
C VAL A 118 -19.78 14.98 -9.63
N ALA A 119 -18.59 15.02 -10.22
CA ALA A 119 -18.38 15.68 -11.51
C ALA A 119 -19.14 14.98 -12.66
N MET A 120 -19.21 13.64 -12.65
CA MET A 120 -19.97 12.87 -13.64
C MET A 120 -21.49 12.99 -13.49
N ALA A 121 -21.98 13.30 -12.28
CA ALA A 121 -23.40 13.59 -12.05
C ALA A 121 -23.83 14.97 -12.59
N CYS A 122 -22.88 15.91 -12.78
CA CYS A 122 -23.15 17.16 -13.49
C CYS A 122 -23.40 16.92 -14.99
N HIS A 123 -24.09 17.85 -15.62
CA HIS A 123 -24.51 17.73 -17.02
C HIS A 123 -23.39 18.01 -18.02
N ALA A 124 -22.37 18.77 -17.62
CA ALA A 124 -21.11 18.92 -18.35
C ALA A 124 -19.92 19.07 -17.40
N ARG A 125 -18.70 18.87 -17.91
CA ARG A 125 -17.42 18.93 -17.19
C ARG A 125 -16.42 19.75 -17.99
N ILE A 126 -15.93 20.84 -17.39
CA ILE A 126 -14.83 21.65 -17.91
C ILE A 126 -13.63 21.43 -17.00
N ALA A 127 -12.45 21.18 -17.55
CA ALA A 127 -11.27 20.85 -16.75
C ALA A 127 -10.01 21.58 -17.18
N THR A 128 -9.02 21.62 -16.29
CA THR A 128 -7.64 21.99 -16.67
C THR A 128 -6.93 20.81 -17.34
N PRO A 129 -5.99 21.03 -18.29
CA PRO A 129 -5.29 19.93 -18.98
C PRO A 129 -4.54 18.98 -18.05
N THR A 130 -4.12 19.49 -16.89
CA THR A 130 -3.35 18.77 -15.86
C THR A 130 -4.19 18.16 -14.76
N ALA A 131 -5.52 18.37 -14.76
CA ALA A 131 -6.41 17.76 -13.77
C ALA A 131 -6.26 16.23 -13.79
N GLN A 132 -6.37 15.58 -12.64
CA GLN A 132 -6.32 14.12 -12.48
C GLN A 132 -7.71 13.59 -12.15
N LEU A 133 -8.24 12.74 -13.04
CA LEU A 133 -9.58 12.17 -12.95
C LEU A 133 -9.47 10.65 -12.82
N GLY A 134 -10.00 10.06 -11.75
CA GLY A 134 -9.97 8.59 -11.60
C GLY A 134 -10.81 8.07 -10.43
N LEU A 135 -11.01 6.75 -10.42
CA LEU A 135 -11.76 6.01 -9.39
C LEU A 135 -10.82 4.99 -8.70
N PRO A 136 -10.11 5.39 -7.62
CA PRO A 136 -9.09 4.56 -6.98
C PRO A 136 -9.63 3.64 -5.87
N GLU A 137 -10.95 3.47 -5.73
CA GLU A 137 -11.62 2.78 -4.62
C GLU A 137 -11.13 1.35 -4.38
N LEU A 138 -10.78 0.62 -5.43
CA LEU A 138 -10.31 -0.77 -5.29
C LEU A 138 -9.01 -0.87 -4.47
N GLN A 139 -8.19 0.20 -4.41
CA GLN A 139 -7.01 0.23 -3.52
C GLN A 139 -7.37 0.17 -2.04
N LEU A 140 -8.63 0.47 -1.68
CA LEU A 140 -9.16 0.45 -0.32
C LEU A 140 -10.05 -0.76 -0.06
N GLY A 141 -10.17 -1.71 -1.01
CA GLY A 141 -10.98 -2.91 -0.84
C GLY A 141 -12.49 -2.69 -1.04
N ILE A 142 -12.87 -1.55 -1.60
CA ILE A 142 -14.25 -1.16 -1.92
C ILE A 142 -14.37 -0.82 -3.41
N ILE A 143 -15.59 -0.67 -3.90
CA ILE A 143 -15.87 -0.22 -5.28
C ILE A 143 -16.30 1.25 -5.29
N PRO A 144 -16.36 1.94 -6.45
CA PRO A 144 -17.04 3.22 -6.55
C PRO A 144 -18.47 3.10 -6.03
N GLY A 145 -18.90 4.03 -5.20
CA GLY A 145 -20.16 3.92 -4.44
C GLY A 145 -21.17 5.01 -4.74
N PHE A 146 -20.80 6.02 -5.54
CA PHE A 146 -21.62 7.19 -5.87
C PHE A 146 -22.01 7.23 -7.37
N GLY A 147 -22.18 6.05 -7.97
CA GLY A 147 -22.58 5.84 -9.35
C GLY A 147 -21.44 5.82 -10.34
N GLY A 148 -20.18 5.77 -9.89
CA GLY A 148 -19.00 5.67 -10.74
C GLY A 148 -19.00 4.42 -11.61
N THR A 149 -19.46 3.28 -11.07
CA THR A 149 -19.59 2.03 -11.85
C THR A 149 -20.62 2.13 -12.98
N GLN A 150 -21.51 3.12 -12.90
CA GLN A 150 -22.60 3.31 -13.85
C GLN A 150 -22.32 4.44 -14.84
N ARG A 151 -21.81 5.58 -14.36
CA ARG A 151 -21.58 6.77 -15.20
C ARG A 151 -20.29 6.68 -16.01
N LEU A 152 -19.21 6.12 -15.44
CA LEU A 152 -17.92 6.07 -16.14
C LEU A 152 -17.97 5.23 -17.43
N PRO A 153 -18.50 3.98 -17.43
CA PRO A 153 -18.62 3.20 -18.67
C PRO A 153 -19.42 3.92 -19.77
N ARG A 154 -20.43 4.70 -19.38
CA ARG A 154 -21.28 5.47 -20.30
C ARG A 154 -20.62 6.74 -20.85
N LEU A 155 -19.56 7.21 -20.20
CA LEU A 155 -18.81 8.42 -20.59
C LEU A 155 -17.54 8.10 -21.38
N VAL A 156 -16.85 7.00 -21.09
CA VAL A 156 -15.56 6.66 -21.74
C VAL A 156 -15.55 5.31 -22.46
N GLY A 157 -16.66 4.56 -22.43
CA GLY A 157 -16.74 3.19 -22.94
C GLY A 157 -16.32 2.14 -21.91
N LEU A 158 -16.78 0.90 -22.09
CA LEU A 158 -16.61 -0.15 -21.09
C LEU A 158 -15.15 -0.51 -20.89
N THR A 159 -14.41 -0.74 -21.96
CA THR A 159 -12.99 -1.14 -21.90
C THR A 159 -12.16 -0.13 -21.11
N LYS A 160 -12.29 1.17 -21.43
CA LYS A 160 -11.52 2.22 -20.75
C LYS A 160 -11.96 2.41 -19.29
N SER A 161 -13.26 2.30 -19.01
CA SER A 161 -13.76 2.41 -17.63
C SER A 161 -13.23 1.28 -16.74
N LEU A 162 -13.17 0.05 -17.25
CA LEU A 162 -12.59 -1.10 -16.56
C LEU A 162 -11.10 -0.90 -16.33
N GLU A 163 -10.35 -0.40 -17.31
CA GLU A 163 -8.93 -0.06 -17.14
C GLU A 163 -8.73 0.94 -15.98
N MET A 164 -9.49 2.04 -15.97
CA MET A 164 -9.37 3.09 -14.95
C MET A 164 -9.69 2.57 -13.54
N MET A 165 -10.78 1.81 -13.39
CA MET A 165 -11.21 1.27 -12.10
C MET A 165 -10.29 0.13 -11.62
N LEU A 166 -10.09 -0.91 -12.44
CA LEU A 166 -9.33 -2.11 -12.07
C LEU A 166 -7.85 -1.81 -11.79
N LEU A 167 -7.25 -0.85 -12.50
CA LEU A 167 -5.89 -0.39 -12.21
C LEU A 167 -5.83 0.72 -11.16
N SER A 168 -6.98 1.32 -10.81
CA SER A 168 -7.07 2.47 -9.91
C SER A 168 -6.12 3.61 -10.33
N LYS A 169 -6.04 3.85 -11.64
CA LYS A 169 -5.14 4.84 -12.23
C LYS A 169 -5.93 6.03 -12.76
N PRO A 170 -5.63 7.26 -12.30
CA PRO A 170 -6.25 8.44 -12.87
C PRO A 170 -5.68 8.75 -14.25
N ILE A 171 -6.51 9.36 -15.09
CA ILE A 171 -6.11 9.96 -16.37
C ILE A 171 -6.00 11.48 -16.22
N LYS A 172 -5.24 12.11 -17.11
CA LYS A 172 -5.12 13.58 -17.13
C LYS A 172 -6.28 14.22 -17.89
N GLY A 173 -6.57 15.49 -17.60
CA GLY A 173 -7.60 16.28 -18.30
C GLY A 173 -7.50 16.21 -19.82
N GLY A 174 -6.28 16.27 -20.37
CA GLY A 174 -6.02 16.08 -21.81
C GLY A 174 -6.61 14.78 -22.39
N GLU A 175 -6.29 13.64 -21.77
CA GLU A 175 -6.80 12.32 -22.17
C GLU A 175 -8.30 12.21 -21.89
N ALA A 176 -8.76 12.74 -20.75
CA ALA A 176 -10.18 12.74 -20.37
C ALA A 176 -11.04 13.49 -21.41
N HIS A 177 -10.53 14.56 -22.02
CA HIS A 177 -11.22 15.27 -23.08
C HIS A 177 -11.31 14.45 -24.37
N GLN A 178 -10.22 13.80 -24.79
CA GLN A 178 -10.20 12.92 -25.97
C GLN A 178 -11.19 11.75 -25.82
N LEU A 179 -11.32 11.21 -24.61
CA LEU A 179 -12.24 10.13 -24.29
C LEU A 179 -13.68 10.61 -24.07
N GLY A 180 -13.94 11.93 -24.05
CA GLY A 180 -15.24 12.55 -23.79
C GLY A 180 -15.75 12.43 -22.35
N LEU A 181 -14.86 12.18 -21.38
CA LEU A 181 -15.14 12.38 -19.96
C LEU A 181 -15.18 13.88 -19.61
N VAL A 182 -14.38 14.70 -20.29
CA VAL A 182 -14.34 16.16 -20.15
C VAL A 182 -14.82 16.80 -21.45
N ASP A 183 -15.72 17.78 -21.34
CA ASP A 183 -16.37 18.42 -22.48
C ASP A 183 -15.52 19.56 -23.07
N ALA A 184 -14.73 20.26 -22.24
CA ALA A 184 -13.75 21.25 -22.72
C ALA A 184 -12.55 21.43 -21.77
N LEU A 185 -11.43 21.89 -22.33
CA LEU A 185 -10.20 22.19 -21.60
C LEU A 185 -9.88 23.68 -21.62
N VAL A 186 -9.52 24.23 -20.47
CA VAL A 186 -9.19 25.65 -20.30
C VAL A 186 -8.09 25.86 -19.26
N SER A 187 -7.55 27.08 -19.21
CA SER A 187 -6.59 27.46 -18.17
C SER A 187 -7.28 27.52 -16.79
N PRO A 188 -6.53 27.38 -15.67
CA PRO A 188 -7.11 27.54 -14.34
C PRO A 188 -7.81 28.89 -14.12
N ASN A 189 -7.33 29.96 -14.75
CA ASN A 189 -7.89 31.31 -14.61
C ASN A 189 -9.24 31.48 -15.33
N ASP A 190 -9.45 30.75 -16.42
CA ASP A 190 -10.66 30.84 -17.23
C ASP A 190 -11.73 29.81 -16.80
N LEU A 191 -11.35 28.84 -15.98
CA LEU A 191 -12.11 27.63 -15.67
C LEU A 191 -13.55 27.92 -15.21
N VAL A 192 -13.72 28.75 -14.18
CA VAL A 192 -15.05 29.04 -13.63
C VAL A 192 -15.87 29.84 -14.63
N ASN A 193 -15.28 30.85 -15.29
CA ASN A 193 -16.00 31.69 -16.25
C ASN A 193 -16.48 30.89 -17.46
N THR A 194 -15.64 29.99 -18.00
CA THR A 194 -16.05 29.09 -19.07
C THR A 194 -17.14 28.12 -18.62
N ALA A 195 -17.04 27.57 -17.41
CA ALA A 195 -18.08 26.68 -16.88
C ALA A 195 -19.43 27.41 -16.71
N ARG A 196 -19.44 28.68 -16.28
CA ARG A 196 -20.64 29.52 -16.19
C ARG A 196 -21.28 29.71 -17.56
N GLN A 197 -20.50 30.11 -18.57
CA GLN A 197 -21.00 30.28 -19.93
C GLN A 197 -21.57 28.97 -20.48
N TRP A 198 -20.90 27.85 -20.24
CA TRP A 198 -21.38 26.54 -20.67
C TRP A 198 -22.70 26.15 -19.98
N ALA A 199 -22.85 26.49 -18.71
CA ALA A 199 -24.09 26.24 -17.96
C ALA A 199 -25.26 27.05 -18.52
N LEU A 200 -25.03 28.32 -18.88
CA LEU A 200 -26.01 29.17 -19.55
C LEU A 200 -26.35 28.67 -20.95
N ASP A 201 -25.35 28.23 -21.72
CA ASP A 201 -25.59 27.66 -23.05
C ASP A 201 -26.50 26.41 -22.99
N ILE A 202 -26.39 25.58 -21.95
CA ILE A 202 -27.31 24.45 -21.74
C ILE A 202 -28.71 24.97 -21.37
N TYR A 203 -28.80 25.95 -20.46
CA TYR A 203 -30.08 26.54 -20.04
C TYR A 203 -30.84 27.17 -21.21
N GLU A 204 -30.12 27.84 -22.11
CA GLU A 204 -30.66 28.48 -23.32
C GLU A 204 -30.82 27.51 -24.51
N CYS A 205 -30.67 26.21 -24.27
CA CYS A 205 -30.79 25.15 -25.29
C CYS A 205 -29.81 25.28 -26.47
N ARG A 206 -28.71 26.01 -26.31
CA ARG A 206 -27.60 26.06 -27.29
C ARG A 206 -26.70 24.84 -27.21
N ARG A 207 -26.75 24.13 -26.09
CA ARG A 207 -26.08 22.85 -25.84
C ARG A 207 -27.06 21.82 -25.29
N PRO A 208 -26.87 20.53 -25.57
CA PRO A 208 -27.76 19.50 -25.08
C PRO A 208 -27.65 19.36 -23.56
N TRP A 209 -28.79 19.15 -22.90
CA TRP A 209 -28.87 18.83 -21.48
C TRP A 209 -28.78 17.31 -21.31
N ILE A 210 -27.57 16.81 -21.03
CA ILE A 210 -27.29 15.37 -21.01
C ILE A 210 -27.20 14.87 -19.57
N LYS A 211 -27.90 13.77 -19.27
CA LYS A 211 -27.73 12.99 -18.02
C LYS A 211 -26.81 11.81 -18.28
N SER A 212 -25.61 11.83 -17.69
CA SER A 212 -24.55 10.84 -17.90
C SER A 212 -25.04 9.41 -17.67
N LEU A 213 -25.87 9.20 -16.64
CA LEU A 213 -26.40 7.89 -16.24
C LEU A 213 -27.22 7.18 -17.34
N TYR A 214 -27.81 7.93 -18.26
CA TYR A 214 -28.67 7.39 -19.32
C TYR A 214 -28.02 7.40 -20.70
N LYS A 215 -26.75 7.82 -20.81
CA LYS A 215 -25.98 7.69 -22.06
C LYS A 215 -25.76 6.22 -22.42
N THR A 216 -25.86 5.90 -23.70
CA THR A 216 -25.64 4.56 -24.25
C THR A 216 -24.76 4.57 -25.50
N ASP A 217 -24.44 5.74 -26.06
CA ASP A 217 -23.67 5.94 -27.29
C ASP A 217 -22.24 5.38 -27.24
N LYS A 218 -21.71 5.17 -26.03
CA LYS A 218 -20.38 4.60 -25.80
C LYS A 218 -20.40 3.20 -25.21
N LEU A 219 -21.58 2.65 -24.94
CA LEU A 219 -21.68 1.27 -24.48
C LEU A 219 -21.65 0.34 -25.69
N GLU A 220 -20.79 -0.66 -25.59
CA GLU A 220 -20.68 -1.73 -26.56
C GLU A 220 -21.98 -2.55 -26.61
N PRO A 221 -22.35 -3.12 -27.77
CA PRO A 221 -23.49 -4.03 -27.86
C PRO A 221 -23.39 -5.16 -26.83
N LEU A 222 -24.53 -5.59 -26.28
CA LEU A 222 -24.56 -6.50 -25.12
C LEU A 222 -23.71 -7.77 -25.27
N GLY A 223 -23.65 -8.35 -26.47
CA GLY A 223 -22.81 -9.53 -26.74
C GLY A 223 -21.30 -9.24 -26.60
N GLU A 224 -20.83 -8.12 -27.14
CA GLU A 224 -19.45 -7.68 -27.02
C GLU A 224 -19.11 -7.26 -25.58
N ALA A 225 -20.01 -6.51 -24.94
CA ALA A 225 -19.87 -6.11 -23.54
C ALA A 225 -19.66 -7.32 -22.62
N ARG A 226 -20.42 -8.41 -22.81
CA ARG A 226 -20.26 -9.65 -22.04
C ARG A 226 -18.89 -10.31 -22.21
N GLU A 227 -18.34 -10.33 -23.42
CA GLU A 227 -17.00 -10.89 -23.65
C GLU A 227 -15.90 -10.01 -23.04
N ILE A 228 -16.03 -8.68 -23.11
CA ILE A 228 -15.12 -7.74 -22.42
C ILE A 228 -15.14 -7.99 -20.91
N LEU A 229 -16.33 -8.09 -20.30
CA LEU A 229 -16.48 -8.33 -18.86
C LEU A 229 -15.92 -9.69 -18.46
N LYS A 230 -16.15 -10.74 -19.26
CA LYS A 230 -15.59 -12.08 -19.03
C LYS A 230 -14.07 -12.07 -19.07
N PHE A 231 -13.47 -11.38 -20.04
CA PHE A 231 -12.02 -11.20 -20.11
C PHE A 231 -11.49 -10.44 -18.89
N ALA A 232 -12.16 -9.35 -18.50
CA ALA A 232 -11.79 -8.57 -17.31
C ALA A 232 -11.84 -9.40 -16.02
N ARG A 233 -12.86 -10.26 -15.85
CA ARG A 233 -12.95 -11.20 -14.70
C ARG A 233 -11.76 -12.15 -14.67
N ALA A 234 -11.45 -12.79 -15.79
CA ALA A 234 -10.32 -13.72 -15.89
C ALA A 234 -8.99 -13.02 -15.59
N GLN A 235 -8.81 -11.79 -16.07
CA GLN A 235 -7.63 -10.98 -15.78
C GLN A 235 -7.54 -10.60 -14.30
N ALA A 236 -8.63 -10.14 -13.70
CA ALA A 236 -8.68 -9.76 -12.29
C ALA A 236 -8.38 -10.97 -11.37
N GLN A 237 -8.97 -12.13 -11.63
CA GLN A 237 -8.68 -13.38 -10.91
C GLN A 237 -7.22 -13.79 -11.03
N LYS A 238 -6.63 -13.67 -12.22
CA LYS A 238 -5.22 -13.99 -12.44
C LYS A 238 -4.27 -13.04 -11.71
N GLN A 239 -4.60 -11.75 -11.65
CA GLN A 239 -3.77 -10.74 -11.01
C GLN A 239 -3.86 -10.79 -9.48
N ALA A 240 -5.04 -11.07 -8.93
CA ALA A 240 -5.27 -11.04 -7.49
C ALA A 240 -6.33 -12.05 -7.06
N ALA A 241 -5.97 -13.34 -7.09
CA ALA A 241 -6.88 -14.45 -6.76
C ALA A 241 -7.50 -14.37 -5.34
N ASN A 242 -6.84 -13.68 -4.41
CA ASN A 242 -7.28 -13.50 -3.03
C ASN A 242 -8.17 -12.26 -2.82
N LEU A 243 -8.44 -11.47 -3.86
CA LEU A 243 -9.28 -10.28 -3.78
C LEU A 243 -10.62 -10.51 -4.46
N HIS A 244 -11.71 -10.21 -3.75
CA HIS A 244 -13.07 -10.38 -4.26
C HIS A 244 -13.65 -9.09 -4.87
N HIS A 245 -13.38 -7.93 -4.25
CA HIS A 245 -13.96 -6.64 -4.65
C HIS A 245 -13.75 -6.23 -6.13
N PRO A 246 -12.65 -6.60 -6.83
CA PRO A 246 -12.55 -6.30 -8.27
C PRO A 246 -13.59 -7.04 -9.11
N LEU A 247 -13.94 -8.28 -8.73
CA LEU A 247 -14.99 -9.05 -9.41
C LEU A 247 -16.37 -8.46 -9.13
N VAL A 248 -16.63 -8.08 -7.88
CA VAL A 248 -17.85 -7.37 -7.49
C VAL A 248 -18.02 -6.08 -8.29
N CYS A 249 -16.94 -5.31 -8.52
CA CYS A 249 -16.97 -4.12 -9.38
C CYS A 249 -17.46 -4.45 -10.79
N ILE A 250 -16.95 -5.53 -11.39
CA ILE A 250 -17.34 -5.98 -12.74
C ILE A 250 -18.80 -6.44 -12.76
N ASP A 251 -19.24 -7.16 -11.74
CA ASP A 251 -20.61 -7.67 -11.62
C ASP A 251 -21.65 -6.55 -11.43
N VAL A 252 -21.27 -5.46 -10.77
CA VAL A 252 -22.09 -4.25 -10.61
C VAL A 252 -22.19 -3.48 -11.94
N ILE A 253 -21.09 -3.38 -12.69
CA ILE A 253 -21.11 -2.77 -14.03
C ILE A 253 -22.01 -3.58 -14.97
N GLU A 254 -21.88 -4.91 -14.97
CA GLU A 254 -22.71 -5.78 -15.81
C GLU A 254 -24.20 -5.62 -15.52
N GLU A 255 -24.57 -5.56 -14.23
CA GLU A 255 -25.97 -5.32 -13.82
C GLU A 255 -26.53 -4.04 -14.45
N GLY A 256 -25.73 -2.97 -14.41
CA GLY A 256 -26.08 -1.68 -15.00
C GLY A 256 -26.30 -1.71 -16.51
N ILE A 257 -25.60 -2.59 -17.20
CA ILE A 257 -25.70 -2.78 -18.66
C ILE A 257 -26.89 -3.67 -19.00
N VAL A 258 -27.11 -4.74 -18.24
CA VAL A 258 -28.15 -5.76 -18.51
C VAL A 258 -29.53 -5.32 -18.03
N ALA A 259 -29.65 -4.88 -16.79
CA ALA A 259 -30.92 -4.54 -16.13
C ALA A 259 -31.19 -3.02 -16.12
N GLY A 260 -30.25 -2.22 -16.61
CA GLY A 260 -30.35 -0.77 -16.71
C GLY A 260 -29.71 -0.01 -15.56
N PRO A 261 -29.46 1.31 -15.74
CA PRO A 261 -28.60 2.09 -14.86
C PRO A 261 -29.10 2.18 -13.42
N ARG A 262 -30.41 2.28 -13.19
CA ARG A 262 -30.99 2.34 -11.84
C ARG A 262 -30.77 1.02 -11.08
N ALA A 263 -30.96 -0.13 -11.74
CA ALA A 263 -30.67 -1.43 -11.14
C ALA A 263 -29.18 -1.55 -10.77
N GLY A 264 -28.29 -1.10 -11.67
CA GLY A 264 -26.86 -0.99 -11.40
C GLY A 264 -26.53 -0.14 -10.17
N LEU A 265 -27.13 1.05 -10.02
CA LEU A 265 -26.92 1.91 -8.83
C LEU A 265 -27.37 1.23 -7.53
N TRP A 266 -28.50 0.51 -7.54
CA TRP A 266 -28.97 -0.22 -6.35
C TRP A 266 -28.01 -1.34 -5.96
N LYS A 267 -27.51 -2.10 -6.95
CA LYS A 267 -26.51 -3.15 -6.71
C LYS A 267 -25.19 -2.56 -6.25
N GLU A 268 -24.74 -1.45 -6.85
CA GLU A 268 -23.56 -0.70 -6.43
C GLU A 268 -23.64 -0.30 -4.95
N ALA A 269 -24.74 0.34 -4.54
CA ALA A 269 -24.94 0.76 -3.16
C ALA A 269 -24.93 -0.41 -2.17
N THR A 270 -25.53 -1.53 -2.54
CA THR A 270 -25.59 -2.75 -1.70
C THR A 270 -24.22 -3.40 -1.58
N SER A 271 -23.55 -3.63 -2.72
CA SER A 271 -22.22 -4.24 -2.77
C SER A 271 -21.14 -3.37 -2.11
N PHE A 272 -21.21 -2.05 -2.27
CA PHE A 272 -20.34 -1.11 -1.56
C PHE A 272 -20.46 -1.29 -0.04
N GLN A 273 -21.69 -1.34 0.47
CA GLN A 273 -21.96 -1.49 1.89
C GLN A 273 -21.38 -2.81 2.43
N GLU A 274 -21.56 -3.92 1.72
CA GLU A 274 -20.98 -5.22 2.12
C GLU A 274 -19.45 -5.19 2.16
N LEU A 275 -18.83 -4.64 1.12
CA LEU A 275 -17.37 -4.54 1.01
C LEU A 275 -16.77 -3.63 2.09
N LEU A 276 -17.48 -2.57 2.48
CA LEU A 276 -17.04 -1.64 3.51
C LEU A 276 -16.77 -2.32 4.87
N PHE A 277 -17.48 -3.40 5.20
CA PHE A 277 -17.26 -4.16 6.46
C PHE A 277 -16.35 -5.38 6.32
N SER A 278 -15.86 -5.67 5.11
CA SER A 278 -14.96 -6.78 4.88
C SER A 278 -13.61 -6.58 5.57
N ASP A 279 -12.96 -7.68 5.98
CA ASP A 279 -11.62 -7.61 6.59
C ASP A 279 -10.56 -7.13 5.59
N THR A 280 -10.80 -7.34 4.29
CA THR A 280 -9.95 -6.79 3.23
C THR A 280 -10.01 -5.26 3.21
N CYS A 281 -11.19 -4.66 3.32
CA CYS A 281 -11.33 -3.21 3.40
C CYS A 281 -10.65 -2.66 4.66
N LYS A 282 -10.92 -3.25 5.83
CA LYS A 282 -10.25 -2.88 7.10
C LYS A 282 -8.72 -2.90 6.97
N SER A 283 -8.19 -3.97 6.37
CA SER A 283 -6.77 -4.16 6.14
C SER A 283 -6.18 -3.11 5.20
N LEU A 284 -6.80 -2.87 4.03
CA LEU A 284 -6.28 -1.91 3.05
C LEU A 284 -6.39 -0.46 3.53
N VAL A 285 -7.46 -0.12 4.26
CA VAL A 285 -7.60 1.17 4.93
C VAL A 285 -6.53 1.36 6.00
N HIS A 286 -6.22 0.32 6.79
CA HIS A 286 -5.09 0.34 7.72
C HIS A 286 -3.77 0.61 7.01
N VAL A 287 -3.49 -0.07 5.88
CA VAL A 287 -2.27 0.17 5.07
C VAL A 287 -2.20 1.63 4.60
N PHE A 288 -3.31 2.17 4.09
CA PHE A 288 -3.38 3.53 3.60
C PHE A 288 -3.01 4.58 4.67
N PHE A 289 -3.55 4.45 5.88
CA PHE A 289 -3.20 5.34 7.00
C PHE A 289 -1.79 5.09 7.52
N SER A 290 -1.38 3.82 7.61
CA SER A 290 -0.04 3.42 8.07
C SER A 290 1.04 3.98 7.17
N GLN A 291 0.86 3.93 5.84
CA GLN A 291 1.80 4.49 4.87
C GLN A 291 1.97 6.00 5.01
N ARG A 292 0.90 6.74 5.32
CA ARG A 292 0.98 8.18 5.58
C ARG A 292 1.65 8.48 6.91
N ALA A 293 1.39 7.64 7.91
CA ALA A 293 1.97 7.76 9.23
C ALA A 293 3.48 7.53 9.24
N THR A 294 4.08 6.85 8.26
CA THR A 294 5.54 6.66 8.21
C THR A 294 6.33 7.97 8.16
N SER A 295 5.71 9.02 7.62
CA SER A 295 6.31 10.36 7.58
C SER A 295 6.26 11.13 8.90
N LYS A 296 5.57 10.61 9.93
CA LYS A 296 5.46 11.20 11.26
C LYS A 296 6.40 10.48 12.22
N ILE A 297 7.57 11.04 12.42
CA ILE A 297 8.64 10.50 13.27
C ILE A 297 8.79 11.42 14.49
N PRO A 298 8.48 10.92 15.71
CA PRO A 298 8.74 11.65 16.94
C PRO A 298 10.25 11.90 17.14
N GLY A 299 10.60 13.05 17.72
CA GLY A 299 11.99 13.49 17.88
C GLY A 299 12.66 13.91 16.56
N ALA A 300 11.88 14.12 15.48
CA ALA A 300 12.41 14.57 14.20
C ALA A 300 11.45 15.48 13.44
N THR A 301 10.29 14.95 13.03
CA THR A 301 9.34 15.71 12.20
C THR A 301 8.41 16.60 13.02
N ASP A 302 8.27 16.30 14.30
CA ASP A 302 7.57 17.10 15.31
C ASP A 302 8.38 18.31 15.80
N LEU A 303 9.69 18.38 15.50
CA LEU A 303 10.56 19.50 15.85
C LEU A 303 10.40 20.72 14.92
N GLY A 304 9.52 20.67 13.92
CA GLY A 304 9.31 21.77 12.97
C GLY A 304 10.47 21.99 11.99
N LEU A 305 11.38 21.03 11.86
CA LEU A 305 12.51 21.09 10.93
C LEU A 305 12.03 21.05 9.47
N MET A 306 12.66 21.88 8.63
CA MET A 306 12.40 21.89 7.20
C MET A 306 13.47 21.06 6.47
N PRO A 307 13.09 20.21 5.49
CA PRO A 307 14.08 19.48 4.70
C PRO A 307 15.02 20.43 3.95
N ARG A 308 16.32 20.19 4.05
CA ARG A 308 17.34 20.90 3.27
C ARG A 308 17.20 20.54 1.80
N LYS A 309 17.42 21.52 0.93
CA LYS A 309 17.36 21.30 -0.52
C LYS A 309 18.57 20.49 -0.99
N ILE A 310 18.37 19.19 -1.20
CA ILE A 310 19.40 18.32 -1.79
C ILE A 310 19.33 18.42 -3.32
N THR A 311 20.40 18.97 -3.94
CA THR A 311 20.52 19.13 -5.40
C THR A 311 21.61 18.25 -6.02
N LYS A 312 22.47 17.64 -5.20
CA LYS A 312 23.58 16.79 -5.64
C LYS A 312 23.61 15.53 -4.77
N VAL A 313 23.70 14.37 -5.41
CA VAL A 313 23.88 13.06 -4.79
C VAL A 313 25.04 12.38 -5.49
N ALA A 314 26.03 11.90 -4.73
CA ALA A 314 27.18 11.17 -5.27
C ALA A 314 26.97 9.66 -5.10
N ILE A 315 27.45 8.92 -6.11
CA ILE A 315 27.45 7.47 -6.42
C ILE A 315 28.72 6.62 -6.12
N LEU A 316 29.01 6.12 -4.91
CA LEU A 316 30.14 5.20 -4.66
C LEU A 316 29.75 3.72 -4.88
N GLY A 317 30.16 3.19 -6.05
CA GLY A 317 30.20 1.77 -6.43
C GLY A 317 29.16 1.30 -7.47
N GLY A 318 29.62 0.54 -8.49
CA GLY A 318 28.92 0.32 -9.76
C GLY A 318 28.66 -1.14 -10.22
N GLY A 319 28.47 -2.11 -9.31
CA GLY A 319 28.12 -3.52 -9.64
C GLY A 319 26.68 -3.75 -10.20
N LEU A 320 26.18 -5.00 -10.22
CA LEU A 320 24.81 -5.34 -10.71
C LEU A 320 23.69 -4.67 -9.90
N MET A 321 23.87 -4.55 -8.58
CA MET A 321 23.04 -3.64 -7.81
C MET A 321 23.40 -2.20 -8.21
N GLY A 322 24.70 -1.87 -8.28
CA GLY A 322 25.36 -0.64 -8.77
C GLY A 322 24.89 0.01 -10.08
N SER A 323 24.19 -0.65 -10.99
CA SER A 323 23.58 -0.03 -12.18
C SER A 323 22.12 0.39 -11.94
N GLY A 324 21.38 -0.34 -11.09
CA GLY A 324 20.16 0.17 -10.45
C GLY A 324 20.46 1.23 -9.38
N ILE A 325 21.74 1.31 -8.99
CA ILE A 325 22.31 2.06 -7.89
C ILE A 325 23.27 3.17 -8.34
N ALA A 326 23.60 3.28 -9.64
CA ALA A 326 23.95 4.57 -10.25
C ALA A 326 22.76 5.56 -10.14
N THR A 327 21.63 5.04 -9.63
CA THR A 327 20.47 5.74 -9.08
C THR A 327 20.29 5.56 -7.53
N ALA A 328 21.10 4.78 -6.76
CA ALA A 328 20.95 4.42 -5.31
C ALA A 328 22.08 3.68 -4.45
N MET A 329 23.42 3.80 -4.64
CA MET A 329 24.61 3.33 -3.78
C MET A 329 24.95 1.85 -3.34
N ALA A 330 26.18 1.33 -3.62
CA ALA A 330 26.67 -0.01 -3.19
C ALA A 330 28.22 -0.12 -2.98
N VAL A 331 28.64 -0.67 -1.84
CA VAL A 331 30.03 -1.14 -1.55
C VAL A 331 29.94 -2.52 -0.89
N ILE A 332 30.93 -3.40 -1.10
CA ILE A 332 31.09 -4.72 -0.45
C ILE A 332 30.76 -4.65 1.06
N GLU A 333 30.07 -5.67 1.59
CA GLU A 333 29.78 -5.83 3.03
C GLU A 333 31.05 -6.22 3.80
N ASN A 334 31.92 -5.24 3.99
CA ASN A 334 33.16 -5.36 4.75
C ASN A 334 33.33 -4.14 5.65
N VAL A 335 33.39 -4.39 6.97
CA VAL A 335 33.46 -3.32 7.99
C VAL A 335 34.69 -2.44 7.80
N LYS A 336 35.88 -3.03 7.65
CA LYS A 336 37.15 -2.27 7.52
C LYS A 336 37.14 -1.37 6.29
N LEU A 337 36.66 -1.88 5.16
CA LEU A 337 36.53 -1.10 3.93
C LEU A 337 35.56 0.07 4.10
N LYS A 338 34.38 -0.17 4.70
CA LYS A 338 33.39 0.89 4.91
C LYS A 338 33.89 1.94 5.91
N GLN A 339 34.58 1.55 6.97
CA GLN A 339 35.22 2.49 7.90
C GLN A 339 36.23 3.40 7.17
N GLN A 340 37.07 2.82 6.30
CA GLN A 340 38.04 3.59 5.52
C GLN A 340 37.33 4.59 4.59
N ILE A 341 36.32 4.12 3.85
CA ILE A 341 35.54 4.97 2.94
C ILE A 341 34.87 6.12 3.69
N PHE A 342 34.26 5.87 4.85
CA PHE A 342 33.59 6.92 5.62
C PHE A 342 34.57 7.94 6.20
N SER A 343 35.77 7.50 6.61
CA SER A 343 36.85 8.40 7.02
C SER A 343 37.34 9.28 5.86
N ASP A 344 37.48 8.71 4.66
CA ASP A 344 37.85 9.47 3.46
C ASP A 344 36.74 10.45 3.05
N LEU A 345 35.48 10.02 3.08
CA LEU A 345 34.33 10.88 2.80
C LEU A 345 34.23 12.04 3.79
N GLU A 346 34.50 11.83 5.07
CA GLU A 346 34.54 12.92 6.05
C GLU A 346 35.58 13.99 5.67
N LYS A 347 36.76 13.57 5.19
CA LYS A 347 37.85 14.47 4.79
C LYS A 347 37.52 15.31 3.55
N TYR A 348 36.86 14.72 2.55
CA TYR A 348 36.64 15.36 1.26
C TYR A 348 35.25 15.99 1.08
N CYS A 349 34.25 15.55 1.83
CA CYS A 349 32.91 16.13 1.76
C CYS A 349 32.75 17.30 2.75
N PRO A 350 31.99 18.35 2.39
CA PRO A 350 31.74 19.46 3.30
C PRO A 350 30.95 19.01 4.54
N SER A 351 31.07 19.74 5.64
CA SER A 351 30.47 19.38 6.95
C SER A 351 28.95 19.22 6.93
N HIS A 352 28.25 19.86 5.98
CA HIS A 352 26.80 19.72 5.83
C HIS A 352 26.37 18.49 5.01
N CYS A 353 27.30 17.76 4.39
CA CYS A 353 27.02 16.61 3.53
C CYS A 353 26.59 15.40 4.37
N ILE A 354 25.46 14.78 4.02
CA ILE A 354 24.98 13.54 4.63
C ILE A 354 25.81 12.36 4.10
N LEU A 355 26.28 11.50 4.99
CA LEU A 355 27.02 10.29 4.67
C LEU A 355 26.12 9.07 4.89
N ALA A 356 25.57 8.52 3.80
CA ALA A 356 24.62 7.42 3.87
C ALA A 356 25.22 6.08 3.39
N THR A 357 24.91 4.99 4.10
CA THR A 357 25.29 3.62 3.70
C THR A 357 24.07 2.78 3.33
N ASN A 358 24.20 1.93 2.32
CA ASN A 358 23.20 0.93 1.92
C ASN A 358 23.53 -0.49 2.47
N THR A 359 24.30 -0.59 3.55
CA THR A 359 24.55 -1.88 4.20
C THR A 359 23.23 -2.52 4.63
N SER A 360 23.20 -3.86 4.71
CA SER A 360 22.00 -4.63 5.10
C SER A 360 22.11 -5.28 6.49
N THR A 361 23.33 -5.38 7.03
CA THR A 361 23.59 -6.12 8.29
C THR A 361 24.64 -5.47 9.20
N ILE A 362 25.47 -4.53 8.70
CA ILE A 362 26.54 -3.94 9.49
C ILE A 362 25.99 -2.81 10.39
N ASP A 363 26.39 -2.85 11.66
CA ASP A 363 26.13 -1.79 12.63
C ASP A 363 26.74 -0.45 12.17
N LEU A 364 25.91 0.60 12.05
CA LEU A 364 26.34 1.94 11.65
C LEU A 364 27.32 2.60 12.65
N ASN A 365 27.26 2.25 13.94
CA ASN A 365 28.22 2.73 14.92
C ASN A 365 29.63 2.21 14.60
N LEU A 366 29.75 0.95 14.14
CA LEU A 366 31.04 0.41 13.69
C LEU A 366 31.54 1.14 12.44
N ILE A 367 30.66 1.50 11.51
CA ILE A 367 31.04 2.28 10.31
C ILE A 367 31.56 3.67 10.71
N GLY A 368 30.89 4.34 11.65
CA GLY A 368 31.22 5.69 12.10
C GLY A 368 32.36 5.79 13.12
N GLU A 369 32.87 4.68 13.65
CA GLU A 369 33.86 4.62 14.73
C GLU A 369 35.14 5.44 14.44
N LYS A 370 35.57 5.49 13.17
CA LYS A 370 36.78 6.20 12.73
C LYS A 370 36.52 7.59 12.16
N THR A 371 35.37 8.18 12.49
CA THR A 371 34.97 9.51 12.01
C THR A 371 34.64 10.44 13.18
N LYS A 372 34.52 11.75 12.94
CA LYS A 372 33.91 12.72 13.87
C LYS A 372 32.54 13.21 13.38
N ALA A 373 32.02 12.59 12.32
CA ALA A 373 30.83 12.96 11.58
C ALA A 373 29.62 12.07 11.91
N GLN A 374 29.58 11.45 13.09
CA GLN A 374 28.52 10.50 13.47
C GLN A 374 27.11 11.11 13.43
N ASP A 375 27.00 12.43 13.62
CA ASP A 375 25.76 13.19 13.56
C ASP A 375 25.13 13.26 12.16
N ARG A 376 25.95 13.05 11.12
CA ARG A 376 25.56 13.05 9.71
C ARG A 376 25.72 11.71 9.01
N ILE A 377 25.96 10.64 9.77
CA ILE A 377 25.93 9.26 9.29
C ILE A 377 24.52 8.68 9.45
N ALA A 378 24.02 8.04 8.39
CA ALA A 378 22.75 7.33 8.39
C ALA A 378 22.77 6.11 7.46
N GLY A 379 21.80 5.23 7.61
CA GLY A 379 21.52 4.17 6.63
C GLY A 379 20.45 4.64 5.66
N ALA A 380 20.67 4.39 4.37
CA ALA A 380 19.67 4.53 3.32
C ALA A 380 19.56 3.16 2.64
N HIS A 381 18.87 2.24 3.31
CA HIS A 381 18.81 0.84 2.93
C HIS A 381 17.69 0.60 1.90
N PHE A 382 18.11 0.29 0.67
CA PHE A 382 17.26 -0.02 -0.47
C PHE A 382 17.09 -1.53 -0.63
N PHE A 383 15.94 -1.93 -1.17
CA PHE A 383 15.61 -3.34 -1.41
C PHE A 383 15.79 -3.68 -2.89
N SER A 384 16.38 -4.83 -3.18
CA SER A 384 16.62 -5.26 -4.57
C SER A 384 15.37 -5.88 -5.20
N PRO A 385 15.01 -5.53 -6.45
CA PRO A 385 15.62 -4.50 -7.29
C PRO A 385 15.22 -3.08 -6.88
N ALA A 386 16.21 -2.19 -6.69
CA ALA A 386 15.99 -0.86 -6.10
C ALA A 386 15.05 0.06 -6.88
N HIS A 387 14.86 -0.13 -8.18
CA HIS A 387 13.92 0.66 -8.99
C HIS A 387 12.48 0.15 -8.88
N VAL A 388 12.28 -1.10 -8.48
CA VAL A 388 10.95 -1.74 -8.33
C VAL A 388 10.48 -1.65 -6.89
N MET A 389 11.35 -2.00 -5.93
CA MET A 389 10.95 -2.11 -4.53
C MET A 389 10.61 -0.73 -3.95
N PRO A 390 9.43 -0.52 -3.36
CA PRO A 390 8.98 0.81 -2.96
C PRO A 390 9.58 1.27 -1.62
N LEU A 391 10.09 0.37 -0.78
CA LEU A 391 10.59 0.70 0.56
C LEU A 391 11.98 1.36 0.52
N LEU A 392 12.17 2.34 1.41
CA LEU A 392 13.48 2.84 1.81
C LEU A 392 13.56 2.80 3.34
N GLU A 393 14.49 2.00 3.88
CA GLU A 393 14.77 1.99 5.31
C GLU A 393 15.81 3.07 5.65
N ILE A 394 15.38 4.10 6.38
CA ILE A 394 16.26 5.14 6.93
C ILE A 394 16.70 4.67 8.30
N VAL A 395 17.94 4.20 8.40
CA VAL A 395 18.51 3.69 9.66
C VAL A 395 19.19 4.83 10.39
N ARG A 396 18.78 5.06 11.65
CA ARG A 396 19.41 6.07 12.52
C ARG A 396 20.16 5.41 13.68
N THR A 397 21.28 6.02 14.05
CA THR A 397 21.94 5.76 15.33
C THR A 397 21.44 6.75 16.38
N GLN A 398 21.90 6.59 17.62
CA GLN A 398 21.72 7.56 18.70
C GLN A 398 22.41 8.90 18.43
N HIS A 399 23.38 8.95 17.50
CA HIS A 399 24.11 10.17 17.14
C HIS A 399 23.51 10.87 15.93
N THR A 400 22.83 10.15 15.03
CA THR A 400 22.25 10.70 13.80
C THR A 400 21.30 11.86 14.12
N SER A 401 21.59 13.03 13.57
CA SER A 401 20.81 14.24 13.84
C SER A 401 19.38 14.15 13.27
N PRO A 402 18.39 14.75 13.96
CA PRO A 402 17.02 14.83 13.45
C PRO A 402 16.90 15.47 12.06
N GLN A 403 17.77 16.43 11.75
CA GLN A 403 17.81 17.09 10.43
C GLN A 403 18.10 16.10 9.30
N VAL A 404 19.06 15.18 9.49
CA VAL A 404 19.41 14.15 8.50
C VAL A 404 18.22 13.23 8.22
N VAL A 405 17.47 12.86 9.26
CA VAL A 405 16.26 12.05 9.11
C VAL A 405 15.21 12.79 8.26
N VAL A 406 14.95 14.06 8.55
CA VAL A 406 13.98 14.88 7.81
C VAL A 406 14.39 15.05 6.33
N ASP A 407 15.69 15.24 6.07
CA ASP A 407 16.20 15.35 4.71
C ASP A 407 16.05 14.04 3.93
N LEU A 408 16.37 12.90 4.55
CA LEU A 408 16.24 11.59 3.90
C LEU A 408 14.78 11.19 3.68
N LEU A 409 13.86 11.59 4.57
CA LEU A 409 12.42 11.44 4.34
C LEU A 409 11.97 12.20 3.08
N ASP A 410 12.45 13.42 2.87
CA ASP A 410 12.15 14.22 1.68
C ASP A 410 12.79 13.62 0.41
N VAL A 411 14.05 13.17 0.48
CA VAL A 411 14.70 12.46 -0.63
C VAL A 411 13.89 11.24 -1.02
N GLY A 412 13.54 10.38 -0.06
CA GLY A 412 12.73 9.18 -0.29
C GLY A 412 11.44 9.50 -1.04
N LYS A 413 10.70 10.53 -0.61
CA LYS A 413 9.48 10.99 -1.28
C LYS A 413 9.74 11.46 -2.71
N LYS A 414 10.79 12.26 -2.95
CA LYS A 414 11.14 12.78 -4.28
C LYS A 414 11.50 11.67 -5.27
N ILE A 415 12.15 10.61 -4.80
CA ILE A 415 12.47 9.42 -5.62
C ILE A 415 11.35 8.37 -5.63
N LYS A 416 10.13 8.75 -5.19
CA LYS A 416 8.94 7.89 -5.15
C LYS A 416 9.11 6.60 -4.36
N LYS A 417 9.91 6.64 -3.30
CA LYS A 417 10.00 5.61 -2.27
C LYS A 417 9.07 5.94 -1.10
N THR A 418 8.69 4.91 -0.37
CA THR A 418 8.05 5.02 0.93
C THR A 418 9.15 4.87 1.98
N PRO A 419 9.60 5.97 2.61
CA PRO A 419 10.59 5.86 3.66
C PRO A 419 9.95 5.41 4.98
N ILE A 420 10.67 4.57 5.72
CA ILE A 420 10.43 4.26 7.13
C ILE A 420 11.71 4.56 7.93
N VAL A 421 11.57 5.04 9.16
CA VAL A 421 12.74 5.31 10.02
C VAL A 421 12.86 4.24 11.07
N VAL A 422 14.04 3.63 11.16
CA VAL A 422 14.31 2.48 12.03
C VAL A 422 15.60 2.70 12.81
N GLY A 423 15.71 2.07 13.97
CA GLY A 423 16.91 2.02 14.77
C GLY A 423 17.97 1.11 14.14
N ASN A 424 19.21 1.37 14.51
CA ASN A 424 20.36 0.60 14.08
C ASN A 424 20.48 -0.73 14.85
N CYS A 425 20.41 -1.85 14.15
CA CYS A 425 20.73 -3.19 14.65
C CYS A 425 21.04 -4.14 13.48
N THR A 426 21.58 -5.33 13.76
CA THR A 426 21.79 -6.37 12.74
C THR A 426 20.48 -6.70 12.03
N GLY A 427 20.42 -6.44 10.71
CA GLY A 427 19.23 -6.67 9.87
C GLY A 427 18.13 -5.62 9.96
N PHE A 428 18.34 -4.54 10.72
CA PHE A 428 17.39 -3.43 10.93
C PHE A 428 15.98 -3.90 11.28
N ALA A 429 14.93 -3.41 10.59
CA ALA A 429 13.57 -3.84 10.83
C ALA A 429 13.16 -5.00 9.91
N VAL A 430 13.26 -4.84 8.58
CA VAL A 430 12.76 -5.84 7.62
C VAL A 430 13.56 -7.13 7.70
N ASN A 431 14.86 -7.10 7.44
CA ASN A 431 15.64 -8.34 7.34
C ASN A 431 15.65 -9.09 8.67
N ARG A 432 15.72 -8.35 9.79
CA ARG A 432 15.65 -8.92 11.14
C ARG A 432 14.29 -9.56 11.43
N MET A 433 13.19 -8.87 11.13
CA MET A 433 11.86 -9.45 11.34
C MET A 433 11.64 -10.67 10.45
N PHE A 434 12.24 -10.71 9.25
CA PHE A 434 11.97 -11.72 8.25
C PHE A 434 12.88 -12.94 8.26
N PHE A 435 14.08 -12.90 8.85
CA PHE A 435 14.96 -14.08 8.86
C PHE A 435 14.32 -15.36 9.41
N PRO A 436 13.38 -15.32 10.40
CA PRO A 436 12.71 -16.53 10.85
C PRO A 436 11.90 -17.21 9.75
N TYR A 437 11.43 -16.50 8.72
CA TYR A 437 10.61 -17.03 7.62
C TYR A 437 11.27 -18.21 6.90
N THR A 438 12.54 -18.07 6.52
CA THR A 438 13.30 -19.14 5.87
C THR A 438 13.78 -20.17 6.88
N GLN A 439 14.13 -19.76 8.10
CA GLN A 439 14.64 -20.68 9.13
C GLN A 439 13.56 -21.63 9.65
N SER A 440 12.33 -21.16 9.87
CA SER A 440 11.20 -22.01 10.23
C SER A 440 10.89 -23.00 9.12
N ALA A 441 10.94 -22.58 7.86
CA ALA A 441 10.71 -23.47 6.73
C ALA A 441 11.78 -24.59 6.65
N LEU A 442 13.05 -24.23 6.80
CA LEU A 442 14.16 -25.19 6.87
C LEU A 442 14.01 -26.16 8.04
N PHE A 443 13.65 -25.65 9.22
CA PHE A 443 13.38 -26.45 10.42
C PHE A 443 12.36 -27.56 10.14
N TYR A 444 11.23 -27.22 9.51
CA TYR A 444 10.21 -28.21 9.24
C TYR A 444 10.55 -29.17 8.10
N VAL A 445 11.38 -28.77 7.14
CA VAL A 445 11.92 -29.70 6.13
C VAL A 445 12.85 -30.73 6.77
N ASP A 446 13.71 -30.30 7.69
CA ASP A 446 14.54 -31.22 8.48
C ASP A 446 13.65 -32.19 9.29
N LEU A 447 12.46 -31.77 9.76
CA LEU A 447 11.43 -32.62 10.38
C LEU A 447 10.52 -33.40 9.39
N GLY A 448 10.77 -33.35 8.08
CA GLY A 448 10.07 -34.18 7.10
C GLY A 448 8.94 -33.52 6.31
N MET A 449 8.74 -32.21 6.43
CA MET A 449 7.80 -31.49 5.56
C MET A 449 8.31 -31.37 4.12
N ASP A 450 7.36 -31.41 3.18
CA ASP A 450 7.63 -31.17 1.76
C ASP A 450 7.92 -29.68 1.48
N VAL A 451 9.07 -29.42 0.85
CA VAL A 451 9.53 -28.09 0.41
C VAL A 451 8.45 -27.37 -0.40
N TYR A 452 7.87 -28.09 -1.37
CA TYR A 452 6.91 -27.49 -2.30
C TYR A 452 5.56 -27.21 -1.65
N LYS A 453 5.14 -28.02 -0.67
CA LYS A 453 3.93 -27.80 0.13
C LYS A 453 4.03 -26.50 0.94
N ILE A 454 5.18 -26.21 1.54
CA ILE A 454 5.42 -24.96 2.28
C ILE A 454 5.35 -23.75 1.35
N ASP A 455 6.04 -23.81 0.21
CA ASP A 455 6.02 -22.73 -0.78
C ASP A 455 4.61 -22.47 -1.33
N ARG A 456 3.85 -23.53 -1.64
CA ARG A 456 2.44 -23.42 -2.07
C ARG A 456 1.55 -22.81 -1.00
N ALA A 457 1.69 -23.20 0.26
CA ALA A 457 0.90 -22.64 1.36
C ALA A 457 1.16 -21.13 1.52
N CYS A 458 2.44 -20.71 1.49
CA CYS A 458 2.82 -19.29 1.61
C CYS A 458 2.36 -18.45 0.41
N THR A 459 2.47 -18.99 -0.81
CA THR A 459 2.02 -18.28 -2.03
C THR A 459 0.50 -18.16 -2.09
N LYS A 460 -0.23 -19.21 -1.73
CA LYS A 460 -1.70 -19.18 -1.62
C LYS A 460 -2.16 -18.20 -0.53
N PHE A 461 -1.43 -18.10 0.58
CA PHE A 461 -1.68 -17.10 1.61
C PHE A 461 -1.60 -15.66 1.07
N GLY A 462 -0.71 -15.42 0.11
CA GLY A 462 -0.55 -14.14 -0.57
C GLY A 462 0.88 -13.69 -0.81
N MET A 463 1.89 -14.45 -0.38
CA MET A 463 3.28 -14.07 -0.61
C MET A 463 3.63 -14.19 -2.10
N PRO A 464 4.46 -13.28 -2.65
CA PRO A 464 4.90 -13.38 -4.04
C PRO A 464 5.74 -14.63 -4.30
N MET A 465 6.49 -15.10 -3.28
CA MET A 465 7.31 -16.30 -3.31
C MET A 465 7.26 -17.00 -1.96
N GLY A 466 7.33 -18.33 -1.96
CA GLY A 466 7.56 -19.10 -0.74
C GLY A 466 9.01 -19.01 -0.25
N PRO A 467 9.31 -19.50 0.96
CA PRO A 467 10.65 -19.42 1.56
C PRO A 467 11.76 -20.01 0.69
N PHE A 468 11.50 -21.11 -0.02
CA PHE A 468 12.52 -21.82 -0.80
C PHE A 468 12.75 -21.20 -2.16
N ARG A 469 11.67 -20.80 -2.84
CA ARG A 469 11.76 -20.01 -4.09
C ARG A 469 12.48 -18.68 -3.85
N LEU A 470 12.26 -18.04 -2.70
CA LEU A 470 12.97 -16.84 -2.29
C LEU A 470 14.46 -17.12 -2.05
N ALA A 471 14.80 -18.19 -1.33
CA ALA A 471 16.19 -18.58 -1.10
C ALA A 471 16.96 -18.83 -2.42
N ASP A 472 16.31 -19.47 -3.41
CA ASP A 472 16.90 -19.66 -4.74
C ASP A 472 17.13 -18.34 -5.49
N LEU A 473 16.24 -17.36 -5.35
CA LEU A 473 16.36 -16.05 -5.98
C LEU A 473 17.49 -15.22 -5.34
N VAL A 474 17.55 -15.21 -4.00
CA VAL A 474 18.58 -14.49 -3.23
C VAL A 474 19.96 -15.11 -3.43
N GLY A 475 20.02 -16.44 -3.51
CA GLY A 475 21.24 -17.21 -3.62
C GLY A 475 21.77 -17.69 -2.26
N PHE A 476 22.20 -18.95 -2.23
CA PHE A 476 22.49 -19.63 -0.96
C PHE A 476 23.70 -19.06 -0.22
N GLY A 477 24.73 -18.61 -0.94
CA GLY A 477 25.91 -18.00 -0.31
C GLY A 477 25.56 -16.75 0.50
N VAL A 478 24.66 -15.90 -0.02
CA VAL A 478 24.16 -14.71 0.69
C VAL A 478 23.32 -15.12 1.90
N ALA A 479 22.44 -16.11 1.73
CA ALA A 479 21.59 -16.61 2.81
C ALA A 479 22.41 -17.20 3.97
N VAL A 480 23.45 -17.99 3.68
CA VAL A 480 24.34 -18.55 4.70
C VAL A 480 25.15 -17.47 5.39
N ALA A 481 25.75 -16.53 4.65
CA ALA A 481 26.51 -15.43 5.23
C ALA A 481 25.66 -14.56 6.17
N THR A 482 24.44 -14.21 5.75
CA THR A 482 23.48 -13.46 6.56
C THR A 482 23.03 -14.28 7.78
N GLY A 483 22.78 -15.57 7.60
CA GLY A 483 22.41 -16.48 8.69
C GLY A 483 23.46 -16.56 9.79
N MET A 484 24.76 -16.53 9.45
CA MET A 484 25.85 -16.50 10.44
C MET A 484 25.85 -15.21 11.25
N GLN A 485 25.53 -14.07 10.63
CA GLN A 485 25.41 -12.79 11.36
C GLN A 485 24.27 -12.83 12.38
N TYR A 486 23.13 -13.43 12.03
CA TYR A 486 22.05 -13.62 13.00
C TYR A 486 22.40 -14.62 14.09
N LEU A 487 23.13 -15.69 13.76
CA LEU A 487 23.59 -16.66 14.76
C LEU A 487 24.53 -16.02 15.79
N GLU A 488 25.43 -15.14 15.33
CA GLU A 488 26.36 -14.41 16.20
C GLU A 488 25.63 -13.42 17.12
N ASN A 489 24.66 -12.67 16.58
CA ASN A 489 23.95 -11.62 17.32
C ASN A 489 22.74 -12.11 18.12
N PHE A 490 22.10 -13.21 17.70
CA PHE A 490 20.85 -13.73 18.25
C PHE A 490 20.86 -15.27 18.38
N PRO A 491 21.85 -15.87 19.07
CA PRO A 491 22.05 -17.33 19.06
C PRO A 491 20.85 -18.14 19.54
N GLU A 492 20.08 -17.63 20.50
CA GLU A 492 18.88 -18.30 21.02
C GLU A 492 17.65 -18.22 20.10
N ARG A 493 17.71 -17.41 19.04
CA ARG A 493 16.56 -17.08 18.17
C ARG A 493 16.71 -17.64 16.76
N VAL A 494 17.79 -18.39 16.50
CA VAL A 494 18.16 -18.85 15.16
C VAL A 494 18.11 -20.37 15.08
N TYR A 495 17.49 -20.88 14.02
CA TYR A 495 17.65 -22.27 13.63
C TYR A 495 18.76 -22.42 12.57
N LYS A 496 19.74 -23.28 12.85
CA LYS A 496 20.86 -23.57 11.94
C LYS A 496 20.64 -24.90 11.23
N SER A 497 20.18 -24.84 9.98
CA SER A 497 20.10 -26.01 9.09
C SER A 497 21.42 -26.21 8.31
N MET A 498 21.78 -27.47 8.06
CA MET A 498 22.91 -27.83 7.20
C MET A 498 22.52 -27.97 5.72
N LEU A 499 21.23 -27.83 5.38
CA LEU A 499 20.71 -28.06 4.05
C LEU A 499 21.31 -27.14 2.99
N LEU A 500 21.34 -25.82 3.22
CA LEU A 500 21.91 -24.86 2.27
C LEU A 500 23.41 -25.09 2.02
N PRO A 501 24.27 -25.22 3.05
CA PRO A 501 25.67 -25.60 2.85
C PRO A 501 25.86 -26.89 2.03
N LEU A 502 25.12 -27.96 2.36
CA LEU A 502 25.21 -29.24 1.66
C LEU A 502 24.80 -29.14 0.19
N MET A 503 23.78 -28.34 -0.12
CA MET A 503 23.36 -28.10 -1.49
C MET A 503 24.40 -27.30 -2.28
N MET A 504 25.07 -26.33 -1.64
CA MET A 504 26.17 -25.58 -2.25
C MET A 504 27.37 -26.47 -2.61
N GLU A 505 27.73 -27.44 -1.75
CA GLU A 505 28.76 -28.46 -2.07
C GLU A 505 28.41 -29.24 -3.34
N GLY A 506 27.11 -29.45 -3.60
CA GLY A 506 26.59 -30.07 -4.82
C GLY A 506 26.43 -29.14 -6.02
N ASN A 507 27.04 -27.94 -6.01
CA ASN A 507 26.89 -26.90 -7.02
C ASN A 507 25.42 -26.46 -7.25
N ARG A 508 24.63 -26.42 -6.16
CA ARG A 508 23.27 -25.91 -6.16
C ARG A 508 23.20 -24.67 -5.27
N ALA A 509 23.21 -23.49 -5.87
CA ALA A 509 23.21 -22.21 -5.18
C ALA A 509 22.03 -21.31 -5.58
N GLY A 510 20.99 -21.86 -6.23
CA GLY A 510 19.77 -21.16 -6.61
C GLY A 510 19.69 -20.86 -8.11
N GLU A 511 19.05 -19.74 -8.47
CA GLU A 511 18.88 -19.33 -9.87
C GLU A 511 20.21 -19.06 -10.58
N ALA A 512 21.21 -18.55 -9.85
CA ALA A 512 22.53 -18.24 -10.40
C ALA A 512 23.24 -19.47 -11.00
N THR A 513 23.02 -20.65 -10.40
CA THR A 513 23.55 -21.94 -10.88
C THR A 513 22.50 -22.74 -11.66
N GLN A 514 21.35 -22.14 -11.97
CA GLN A 514 20.16 -22.78 -12.58
C GLN A 514 19.61 -23.97 -11.78
N LYS A 515 20.08 -24.19 -10.55
CA LYS A 515 19.77 -25.32 -9.68
C LYS A 515 19.86 -24.89 -8.22
N GLY A 516 18.76 -25.05 -7.49
CA GLY A 516 18.65 -24.78 -6.05
C GLY A 516 17.68 -25.77 -5.41
N PHE A 517 16.66 -25.29 -4.70
CA PHE A 517 15.48 -26.08 -4.34
C PHE A 517 14.66 -26.47 -5.56
N TYR A 518 14.66 -25.60 -6.58
CA TYR A 518 14.06 -25.86 -7.88
C TYR A 518 15.13 -26.03 -8.96
N LYS A 519 14.73 -26.61 -10.11
CA LYS A 519 15.46 -26.47 -11.37
C LYS A 519 14.94 -25.25 -12.13
N TYR A 520 15.84 -24.62 -12.88
CA TYR A 520 15.52 -23.50 -13.74
C TYR A 520 15.91 -23.86 -15.17
N GLU A 521 14.90 -24.01 -16.01
CA GLU A 521 15.04 -24.12 -17.46
C GLU A 521 14.57 -22.80 -18.08
N GLY A 522 15.11 -22.41 -19.25
CA GLY A 522 15.00 -21.09 -19.87
C GLY A 522 13.76 -20.22 -19.51
N LYS A 523 13.99 -18.92 -19.29
CA LYS A 523 13.03 -17.91 -18.79
C LYS A 523 12.64 -18.02 -17.30
N ARG A 524 13.56 -18.44 -16.43
CA ARG A 524 13.38 -18.45 -14.94
C ARG A 524 12.18 -19.27 -14.44
N LYS A 525 11.70 -20.24 -15.21
CA LYS A 525 10.60 -21.11 -14.80
C LYS A 525 11.12 -22.11 -13.77
N ALA A 526 10.59 -22.04 -12.55
CA ALA A 526 10.94 -22.97 -11.48
C ALA A 526 10.18 -24.28 -11.62
N THR A 527 10.90 -25.40 -11.65
CA THR A 527 10.31 -26.76 -11.66
C THR A 527 10.83 -27.57 -10.46
N PRO A 528 9.97 -28.39 -9.80
CA PRO A 528 10.41 -29.27 -8.73
C PRO A 528 11.56 -30.18 -9.16
N ASP A 529 12.54 -30.36 -8.28
CA ASP A 529 13.64 -31.29 -8.44
C ASP A 529 13.59 -32.42 -7.40
N PRO A 530 13.34 -33.69 -7.80
CA PRO A 530 13.40 -34.83 -6.90
C PRO A 530 14.78 -35.03 -6.25
N GLU A 531 15.86 -34.57 -6.88
CA GLU A 531 17.22 -34.74 -6.33
C GLU A 531 17.46 -33.98 -5.03
N ILE A 532 16.58 -33.04 -4.64
CA ILE A 532 16.76 -32.34 -3.35
C ILE A 532 16.63 -33.29 -2.16
N MET A 533 15.90 -34.40 -2.31
CA MET A 533 15.67 -35.37 -1.24
C MET A 533 16.97 -35.94 -0.68
N LYS A 534 17.99 -36.19 -1.53
CA LYS A 534 19.30 -36.69 -1.07
C LYS A 534 20.01 -35.71 -0.13
N TYR A 535 19.83 -34.40 -0.34
CA TYR A 535 20.40 -33.37 0.53
C TYR A 535 19.58 -33.19 1.80
N ILE A 536 18.25 -33.28 1.72
CA ILE A 536 17.36 -33.22 2.88
C ILE A 536 17.64 -34.39 3.83
N GLU A 537 17.78 -35.62 3.31
CA GLU A 537 18.11 -36.80 4.10
C GLU A 537 19.49 -36.68 4.78
N LYS A 538 20.49 -36.17 4.04
CA LYS A 538 21.83 -35.90 4.59
C LYS A 538 21.79 -34.83 5.68
N SER A 539 21.07 -33.71 5.46
CA SER A 539 20.88 -32.64 6.45
C SER A 539 20.23 -33.18 7.72
N ARG A 540 19.15 -33.94 7.58
CA ARG A 540 18.42 -34.57 8.68
C ARG A 540 19.29 -35.52 9.49
N SER A 541 20.07 -36.36 8.81
CA SER A 541 21.00 -37.28 9.47
C SER A 541 22.07 -36.53 10.27
N MET A 542 22.63 -35.45 9.73
CA MET A 542 23.60 -34.61 10.43
C MET A 542 23.01 -33.84 11.61
N ALA A 543 21.74 -33.44 11.51
CA ALA A 543 21.03 -32.75 12.58
C ALA A 543 20.59 -33.69 13.72
N GLY A 544 20.62 -35.01 13.51
CA GLY A 544 20.13 -35.99 14.49
C GLY A 544 18.61 -35.90 14.71
N VAL A 545 17.87 -35.41 13.72
CA VAL A 545 16.42 -35.14 13.82
C VAL A 545 15.63 -36.28 13.19
N THR A 546 14.57 -36.74 13.86
CA THR A 546 13.63 -37.72 13.30
C THR A 546 12.43 -37.02 12.64
N PRO A 547 11.92 -37.54 11.50
CA PRO A 547 10.72 -36.98 10.89
C PRO A 547 9.53 -37.04 11.84
N ASP A 548 8.72 -35.99 11.85
CA ASP A 548 7.50 -35.90 12.64
C ASP A 548 6.28 -36.18 11.73
N PRO A 549 5.64 -37.37 11.84
CA PRO A 549 4.55 -37.76 10.95
C PRO A 549 3.33 -36.83 11.01
N GLU A 550 3.13 -36.14 12.14
CA GLU A 550 2.00 -35.23 12.30
C GLU A 550 2.16 -33.95 11.46
N LEU A 551 3.39 -33.53 11.17
CA LEU A 551 3.65 -32.38 10.31
C LEU A 551 3.19 -32.61 8.86
N MET A 552 3.22 -33.86 8.40
CA MET A 552 2.79 -34.21 7.04
C MET A 552 1.28 -34.01 6.84
N LYS A 553 0.50 -34.09 7.92
CA LYS A 553 -0.97 -33.98 7.93
C LYS A 553 -1.48 -32.55 8.08
N LEU A 554 -0.59 -31.58 8.31
CA LEU A 554 -0.97 -30.18 8.54
C LEU A 554 -1.71 -29.56 7.36
N SER A 555 -2.67 -28.70 7.67
CA SER A 555 -3.38 -27.88 6.70
C SER A 555 -2.49 -26.73 6.20
N GLU A 556 -2.80 -26.13 5.05
CA GLU A 556 -2.07 -24.96 4.56
C GLU A 556 -2.09 -23.79 5.56
N LYS A 557 -3.18 -23.65 6.33
CA LYS A 557 -3.29 -22.64 7.38
C LYS A 557 -2.25 -22.88 8.48
N ASP A 558 -2.16 -24.10 8.98
CA ASP A 558 -1.20 -24.44 10.05
C ASP A 558 0.25 -24.20 9.58
N ILE A 559 0.54 -24.54 8.31
CA ILE A 559 1.85 -24.30 7.70
C ILE A 559 2.19 -22.81 7.68
N VAL A 560 1.23 -21.96 7.30
CA VAL A 560 1.41 -20.50 7.31
C VAL A 560 1.67 -19.98 8.72
N GLU A 561 0.89 -20.42 9.71
CA GLU A 561 1.09 -20.02 11.10
C GLU A 561 2.45 -20.46 11.63
N MET A 562 2.86 -21.69 11.33
CA MET A 562 4.15 -22.25 11.72
C MET A 562 5.33 -21.51 11.11
N VAL A 563 5.17 -20.95 9.91
CA VAL A 563 6.19 -20.13 9.24
C VAL A 563 6.18 -18.68 9.75
N PHE A 564 5.02 -18.07 9.97
CA PHE A 564 4.91 -16.65 10.29
C PHE A 564 4.85 -16.30 11.77
N PHE A 565 4.47 -17.20 12.67
CA PHE A 565 4.46 -16.88 14.10
C PHE A 565 5.87 -16.58 14.65
N PRO A 566 6.95 -17.27 14.21
CA PRO A 566 8.31 -16.83 14.50
C PRO A 566 8.64 -15.43 13.98
N VAL A 567 8.14 -15.06 12.79
CA VAL A 567 8.27 -13.71 12.20
C VAL A 567 7.55 -12.68 13.07
N ILE A 568 6.31 -12.95 13.50
CA ILE A 568 5.56 -12.08 14.42
C ILE A 568 6.30 -11.94 15.76
N ASN A 569 6.84 -13.04 16.27
CA ASN A 569 7.59 -13.05 17.52
C ASN A 569 8.84 -12.15 17.43
N GLU A 570 9.56 -12.18 16.30
CA GLU A 570 10.69 -11.28 16.09
C GLU A 570 10.24 -9.83 15.84
N ALA A 571 9.13 -9.61 15.15
CA ALA A 571 8.51 -8.28 15.02
C ALA A 571 8.22 -7.64 16.39
N CYS A 572 7.71 -8.44 17.33
CA CYS A 572 7.47 -8.01 18.71
C CYS A 572 8.78 -7.58 19.40
N ARG A 573 9.90 -8.26 19.14
CA ARG A 573 11.22 -7.86 19.66
C ARG A 573 11.73 -6.57 19.01
N VAL A 574 11.55 -6.41 17.71
CA VAL A 574 11.89 -5.15 16.99
C VAL A 574 11.14 -3.95 17.60
N LEU A 575 9.89 -4.14 18.04
CA LEU A 575 9.13 -3.11 18.77
C LEU A 575 9.62 -2.92 20.21
N ASP A 576 9.79 -3.99 20.97
CA ASP A 576 10.18 -3.93 22.40
C ASP A 576 11.57 -3.30 22.59
N GLU A 577 12.48 -3.60 21.67
CA GLU A 577 13.84 -3.08 21.67
C GLU A 577 13.92 -1.63 21.13
N GLY A 578 12.81 -1.09 20.60
CA GLY A 578 12.73 0.30 20.11
C GLY A 578 13.37 0.52 18.73
N ILE A 579 13.59 -0.55 17.97
CA ILE A 579 14.09 -0.47 16.58
C ILE A 579 13.03 0.14 15.67
N ALA A 580 11.77 -0.22 15.84
CA ALA A 580 10.65 0.47 15.19
C ALA A 580 9.84 1.26 16.23
N VAL A 581 9.43 2.48 15.86
CA VAL A 581 8.70 3.38 16.75
C VAL A 581 7.21 3.00 16.84
N LYS A 582 6.64 2.51 15.74
CA LYS A 582 5.22 2.14 15.64
C LYS A 582 5.09 0.79 14.97
N ALA A 583 4.11 0.00 15.41
CA ALA A 583 3.74 -1.24 14.74
C ALA A 583 3.30 -1.01 13.28
N SER A 584 2.65 0.12 12.99
CA SER A 584 2.28 0.51 11.62
C SER A 584 3.48 0.65 10.68
N ASP A 585 4.65 1.05 11.20
CA ASP A 585 5.85 1.15 10.37
C ASP A 585 6.36 -0.25 10.00
N LEU A 586 6.24 -1.23 10.92
CA LEU A 586 6.56 -2.64 10.63
C LEU A 586 5.56 -3.27 9.66
N ASP A 587 4.29 -2.91 9.73
CA ASP A 587 3.30 -3.35 8.73
C ASP A 587 3.69 -2.88 7.33
N ILE A 588 4.00 -1.59 7.16
CA ILE A 588 4.47 -1.05 5.87
C ILE A 588 5.81 -1.67 5.46
N ALA A 589 6.73 -1.86 6.40
CA ALA A 589 8.00 -2.53 6.17
C ALA A 589 7.78 -3.97 5.63
N SER A 590 6.84 -4.72 6.22
CA SER A 590 6.51 -6.08 5.79
C SER A 590 5.91 -6.11 4.39
N ILE A 591 5.00 -5.17 4.07
CA ILE A 591 4.35 -5.12 2.75
C ILE A 591 5.35 -4.74 1.67
N PHE A 592 6.10 -3.65 1.88
CA PHE A 592 6.97 -3.07 0.85
C PHE A 592 8.39 -3.64 0.82
N GLY A 593 8.84 -4.30 1.89
CA GLY A 593 10.14 -4.96 1.97
C GLY A 593 10.06 -6.47 1.75
N MET A 594 9.08 -7.15 2.35
CA MET A 594 8.94 -8.63 2.29
C MET A 594 7.94 -9.10 1.24
N GLY A 595 7.07 -8.21 0.76
CA GLY A 595 5.93 -8.57 -0.09
C GLY A 595 4.77 -9.18 0.68
N PHE A 596 4.61 -8.86 1.98
CA PHE A 596 3.46 -9.31 2.75
C PHE A 596 2.15 -8.81 2.11
N PRO A 597 1.10 -9.64 2.00
CA PRO A 597 -0.12 -9.28 1.27
C PRO A 597 -0.83 -8.07 1.91
N PRO A 598 -1.00 -6.94 1.20
CA PRO A 598 -1.56 -5.70 1.76
C PRO A 598 -3.03 -5.84 2.18
N TYR A 599 -3.78 -6.75 1.55
CA TYR A 599 -5.16 -7.09 1.95
C TYR A 599 -5.26 -7.85 3.27
N ARG A 600 -4.13 -8.09 3.94
CA ARG A 600 -4.04 -8.55 5.33
C ARG A 600 -3.45 -7.51 6.28
N GLY A 601 -3.22 -6.27 5.81
CA GLY A 601 -2.85 -5.11 6.62
C GLY A 601 -1.36 -4.98 6.93
N GLY A 602 -0.63 -6.09 6.98
CA GLY A 602 0.77 -6.16 7.43
C GLY A 602 0.93 -7.19 8.53
N VAL A 603 2.16 -7.52 8.89
CA VAL A 603 2.44 -8.61 9.83
C VAL A 603 1.87 -8.39 11.23
N MET A 604 1.93 -7.16 11.77
CA MET A 604 1.41 -6.82 13.09
C MET A 604 -0.12 -6.72 13.06
N HIS A 605 -0.68 -6.11 12.02
CA HIS A 605 -2.13 -6.03 11.83
C HIS A 605 -2.76 -7.43 11.71
N TRP A 606 -2.15 -8.31 10.91
CA TRP A 606 -2.59 -9.68 10.77
C TRP A 606 -2.48 -10.46 12.09
N ALA A 607 -1.38 -10.27 12.83
CA ALA A 607 -1.21 -10.89 14.13
C ALA A 607 -2.32 -10.48 15.12
N ASP A 608 -2.78 -9.21 15.07
CA ASP A 608 -3.88 -8.74 15.89
C ASP A 608 -5.24 -9.33 15.49
N SER A 609 -5.45 -9.60 14.20
CA SER A 609 -6.65 -10.32 13.74
C SER A 609 -6.71 -11.78 14.23
N ILE A 610 -5.55 -12.39 14.51
CA ILE A 610 -5.45 -13.74 15.07
C ILE A 610 -5.57 -13.70 16.60
N GLY A 611 -4.92 -12.72 17.23
CA GLY A 611 -4.94 -12.50 18.66
C GLY A 611 -3.68 -13.00 19.39
N ALA A 612 -3.12 -12.14 20.23
CA ALA A 612 -1.87 -12.38 20.97
C ALA A 612 -1.88 -13.67 21.80
N LYS A 613 -3.02 -13.99 22.44
CA LYS A 613 -3.17 -15.20 23.27
C LYS A 613 -2.99 -16.49 22.47
N TYR A 614 -3.58 -16.55 21.28
CA TYR A 614 -3.49 -17.72 20.41
C TYR A 614 -2.05 -17.92 19.91
N ILE A 615 -1.44 -16.85 19.40
CA ILE A 615 -0.06 -16.87 18.89
C ILE A 615 0.91 -17.30 19.99
N HIS A 616 0.79 -16.72 21.19
CA HIS A 616 1.60 -17.09 22.34
C HIS A 616 1.45 -18.58 22.70
N GLY A 617 0.20 -19.07 22.82
CA GLY A 617 -0.06 -20.47 23.15
C GLY A 617 0.55 -21.45 22.14
N LYS A 618 0.47 -21.14 20.84
CA LYS A 618 1.10 -21.95 19.79
C LYS A 618 2.62 -21.95 19.86
N LEU A 619 3.23 -20.79 20.08
CA LEU A 619 4.68 -20.69 20.26
C LEU A 619 5.16 -21.42 21.52
N GLU A 620 4.41 -21.39 22.63
CA GLU A 620 4.73 -22.20 23.82
C GLU A 620 4.62 -23.70 23.57
N GLU A 621 3.56 -24.14 22.86
CA GLU A 621 3.36 -25.53 22.45
C GLU A 621 4.57 -26.04 21.65
N TRP A 622 4.98 -25.28 20.63
CA TRP A 622 6.14 -25.61 19.81
C TRP A 622 7.46 -25.47 20.56
N THR A 623 7.58 -24.55 21.53
CA THR A 623 8.77 -24.46 22.38
C THR A 623 8.97 -25.75 23.18
N LYS A 624 7.89 -26.30 23.75
CA LYS A 624 7.94 -27.56 24.51
C LYS A 624 8.27 -28.76 23.62
N ARG A 625 7.76 -28.77 22.38
CA ARG A 625 7.93 -29.88 21.44
C ARG A 625 9.26 -29.85 20.68
N TYR A 626 9.71 -28.67 20.30
CA TYR A 626 10.77 -28.47 19.30
C TYR A 626 11.94 -27.61 19.79
N GLY A 627 11.83 -26.98 20.97
CA GLY A 627 12.92 -26.24 21.61
C GLY A 627 12.90 -24.72 21.40
N GLY A 628 14.02 -24.09 21.75
CA GLY A 628 14.10 -22.64 22.03
C GLY A 628 13.81 -21.70 20.87
N PHE A 629 13.92 -22.14 19.60
CA PHE A 629 13.65 -21.31 18.43
C PHE A 629 12.23 -20.69 18.45
N PHE A 630 11.26 -21.41 19.02
CA PHE A 630 9.87 -20.96 19.10
C PHE A 630 9.55 -20.15 20.36
N LYS A 631 10.52 -19.94 21.26
CA LYS A 631 10.28 -19.31 22.57
C LYS A 631 9.60 -17.94 22.41
N PRO A 632 8.38 -17.73 22.95
CA PRO A 632 7.73 -16.42 22.90
C PRO A 632 8.59 -15.34 23.56
N CYS A 633 8.67 -14.16 22.96
CA CYS A 633 9.32 -13.02 23.60
C CYS A 633 8.46 -12.45 24.74
N SER A 634 9.11 -11.73 25.66
CA SER A 634 8.47 -11.05 26.79
C SER A 634 7.33 -10.12 26.33
N TYR A 635 7.53 -9.37 25.25
CA TYR A 635 6.54 -8.44 24.71
C TYR A 635 5.25 -9.14 24.29
N LEU A 636 5.36 -10.27 23.60
CA LEU A 636 4.22 -11.09 23.18
C LEU A 636 3.53 -11.71 24.41
N ALA A 637 4.31 -12.28 25.33
CA ALA A 637 3.78 -12.89 26.56
C ALA A 637 3.01 -11.89 27.42
N GLU A 638 3.54 -10.68 27.61
CA GLU A 638 2.88 -9.61 28.38
C GLU A 638 1.52 -9.25 27.77
N ARG A 639 1.45 -9.12 26.45
CA ARG A 639 0.20 -8.73 25.75
C ARG A 639 -0.81 -9.85 25.71
N ALA A 640 -0.36 -11.08 25.51
CA ALA A 640 -1.19 -12.27 25.64
C ALA A 640 -1.84 -12.32 27.03
N ALA A 641 -1.05 -12.13 28.10
CA ALA A 641 -1.55 -12.10 29.47
C ALA A 641 -2.58 -10.98 29.70
N LYS A 642 -2.33 -9.77 29.16
CA LYS A 642 -3.23 -8.62 29.30
C LYS A 642 -4.44 -8.63 28.35
N GLY A 643 -4.45 -9.49 27.33
CA GLY A 643 -5.50 -9.52 26.32
C GLY A 643 -5.56 -8.26 25.46
N ILE A 644 -4.41 -7.63 25.19
CA ILE A 644 -4.33 -6.41 24.37
C ILE A 644 -3.67 -6.70 23.01
N PRO A 645 -3.96 -5.90 21.96
CA PRO A 645 -3.31 -6.03 20.65
C PRO A 645 -1.78 -5.89 20.72
N LEU A 646 -1.07 -6.64 19.88
CA LEU A 646 0.37 -6.53 19.62
C LEU A 646 0.77 -5.16 19.08
N SER A 647 -0.10 -4.54 18.27
CA SER A 647 0.12 -3.18 17.75
C SER A 647 -0.14 -2.07 18.77
N ALA A 648 -0.71 -2.38 19.94
CA ALA A 648 -1.06 -1.37 20.94
C ALA A 648 0.21 -0.59 21.39
N PRO A 649 0.17 0.76 21.41
CA PRO A 649 1.33 1.58 21.78
C PRO A 649 1.87 1.25 23.18
N THR A 650 3.19 1.22 23.34
CA THR A 650 3.82 1.09 24.68
C THR A 650 4.21 2.46 25.24
N LYS A 651 4.08 2.62 26.57
CA LYS A 651 4.64 3.78 27.29
C LYS A 651 6.17 3.84 27.23
N LYS A 652 6.86 2.71 27.00
CA LYS A 652 8.33 2.61 26.98
C LYS A 652 8.98 3.23 25.73
N VAL A 653 8.31 3.18 24.57
CA VAL A 653 8.88 3.68 23.29
C VAL A 653 8.92 5.21 23.27
N GLN A 654 8.00 5.90 23.95
CA GLN A 654 8.02 7.37 24.07
C GLN A 654 9.20 7.93 24.90
N ALA A 655 9.84 7.12 25.74
CA ALA A 655 10.92 7.57 26.62
C ALA A 655 12.34 7.35 26.05
N ARG A 656 12.46 6.72 24.87
CA ARG A 656 13.74 6.43 24.19
C ARG A 656 13.90 7.15 22.84
N LEU A 657 12.89 7.94 22.47
CA LEU A 657 12.91 8.90 21.36
C LEU A 657 13.33 10.26 21.90
#